data_AF-A0A1F3CFU2-F1
#
_entry.id   AF-A0A1F3CFU2-F1
#
_cell.length_a   1.000
_cell.length_b   1.000
_cell.length_c   1.000
_cell.angle_alpha   90.00
_cell.angle_beta   90.00
_cell.angle_gamma   90.00
#
_symmetry.space_group_name_H-M   'P 1'
#
loop_
_entity.id
_entity.type
_entity.pdbx_description
1 polymer ?
#
loop_
_entity_poly.entity_id
_entity_poly.type
_entity_poly.pdbx_seq_one_letter_code
_entity_poly.pdbx_strand_id
1 'polypeptide(L)'
;MNYIKRIYLKSFMLLIIILLNNNIVFSQDYYSNLKKYWFYRDRLKYFVVNDNPSITGTNLVAGIRNKYNNDKVDFGQPMIYFGYYVGMLATEWYLLSKNNQNASSTLTELENALNSYVRLDLCEDKEPWNLSTAEYDGFFMREDVPYNFATIYSNELNINLDNTAVFNSSGEVGYVNGVISYNDDFVNGTVDLESNIMSQDEVIGLLMGLALVKKFLPSGSWAQWKAQQIANKTVTYVRNVNISTEDLPWIIFDPNGNPVPKGGNAGGYAYGFAKAAQVITNLPLSTFYGIPEAHMNGEASWDLLQFTVFGKSSHAHMVATLAAIGNSWIHLGVNTTGNGIWATTNQEDWHPFYLLLWKILHDKNNDNFLDEAYTQQNNAPCSGPYYYSNSIKTSYGGWASSGKYWHTVDEQDNGDNDFPGLYNGLDYMLLYNMYHIAMTDLEETPDGFPSYINYMESYLTLNMPYTINLPLNIIIGAEELHPYGLVQEAEFNAFNKITSSQQIKMSDQYGRTKDLMNYPIKGHVTYRAGSEIDLKPGFTVENGAYFDASIGEFNCNFNKSSNTTPVCFSDFVINSYDSLISRYEYTPLAENYSSNEDMLKDYKIEPPKQDTVTFNNYDIFSIAAYPNPFNNTTTIEYNIPYSSDVNISIFDIYGAKIMQPVNNYLEKGEYSNVVNMSNISKGIYYCKLSSGTQSKTIKLVLSD
;
A
#
# COMPACT_ATOMS: atom_id res chain seq x y z
N MET A 1 22.49 54.93 -30.38
CA MET A 1 21.73 55.10 -29.10
C MET A 1 20.42 54.29 -29.02
N ASN A 2 19.71 54.03 -30.13
CA ASN A 2 18.39 53.36 -30.09
C ASN A 2 18.41 51.82 -29.99
N TYR A 3 19.50 51.15 -30.36
CA TYR A 3 19.59 49.69 -30.32
C TYR A 3 19.84 49.15 -28.89
N ILE A 4 20.74 49.81 -28.15
CA ILE A 4 21.07 49.46 -26.77
C ILE A 4 19.85 49.66 -25.85
N LYS A 5 19.09 50.75 -26.01
CA LYS A 5 17.83 50.97 -25.27
C LYS A 5 16.78 49.87 -25.52
N ARG A 6 16.69 49.31 -26.73
CA ARG A 6 15.76 48.21 -27.04
C ARG A 6 16.17 46.88 -26.39
N ILE A 7 17.48 46.62 -26.27
CA ILE A 7 17.98 45.43 -25.58
C ILE A 7 17.68 45.54 -24.08
N TYR A 8 17.99 46.69 -23.46
CA TYR A 8 17.67 46.90 -22.05
C TYR A 8 16.17 46.88 -21.77
N LEU A 9 15.32 47.40 -22.66
CA LEU A 9 13.87 47.35 -22.48
C LEU A 9 13.31 45.92 -22.60
N LYS A 10 13.88 45.10 -23.51
CA LYS A 10 13.52 43.68 -23.64
C LYS A 10 14.01 42.86 -22.45
N SER A 11 15.24 43.06 -21.99
CA SER A 11 15.79 42.40 -20.81
C SER A 11 15.07 42.82 -19.52
N PHE A 12 14.65 44.09 -19.42
CA PHE A 12 13.87 44.60 -18.29
C PHE A 12 12.42 44.10 -18.32
N MET A 13 11.78 43.99 -19.50
CA MET A 13 10.48 43.32 -19.61
C MET A 13 10.58 41.82 -19.32
N LEU A 14 11.66 41.13 -19.73
CA LEU A 14 11.88 39.73 -19.40
C LEU A 14 12.07 39.54 -17.88
N LEU A 15 12.82 40.43 -17.23
CA LEU A 15 13.00 40.45 -15.78
C LEU A 15 11.68 40.74 -15.06
N ILE A 16 10.86 41.67 -15.56
CA ILE A 16 9.52 41.96 -15.01
C ILE A 16 8.57 40.78 -15.23
N ILE A 17 8.62 40.07 -16.37
CA ILE A 17 7.81 38.86 -16.59
C ILE A 17 8.26 37.73 -15.65
N ILE A 18 9.57 37.59 -15.39
CA ILE A 18 10.10 36.62 -14.41
C ILE A 18 9.69 37.03 -12.97
N LEU A 19 9.70 38.32 -12.64
CA LEU A 19 9.31 38.83 -11.32
C LEU A 19 7.78 38.88 -11.10
N LEU A 20 6.98 38.99 -12.16
CA LEU A 20 5.51 38.95 -12.13
C LEU A 20 4.96 37.52 -12.26
N ASN A 21 5.77 36.55 -12.70
CA ASN A 21 5.44 35.11 -12.65
C ASN A 21 5.96 34.42 -11.39
N ASN A 22 6.45 35.17 -10.40
CA ASN A 22 6.58 34.65 -9.04
C ASN A 22 5.19 34.57 -8.39
N ASN A 23 4.30 33.77 -8.98
CA ASN A 23 3.41 33.00 -8.14
C ASN A 23 4.34 32.08 -7.36
N ILE A 24 4.62 32.44 -6.11
CA ILE A 24 5.14 31.48 -5.15
C ILE A 24 3.98 30.51 -4.92
N VAL A 25 3.84 29.55 -5.84
CA VAL A 25 3.12 28.33 -5.57
C VAL A 25 3.98 27.63 -4.55
N PHE A 26 3.58 27.70 -3.27
CA PHE A 26 4.20 26.87 -2.25
C PHE A 26 3.85 25.42 -2.60
N SER A 27 4.76 24.80 -3.36
CA SER A 27 4.71 23.39 -3.74
C SER A 27 4.65 22.54 -2.48
N GLN A 28 3.76 21.55 -2.47
CA GLN A 28 3.80 20.49 -1.48
C GLN A 28 5.18 19.82 -1.56
N ASP A 29 5.94 19.75 -0.45
CA ASP A 29 7.27 19.14 -0.49
C ASP A 29 7.18 17.62 -0.73
N TYR A 30 8.26 17.01 -1.23
CA TYR A 30 8.28 15.57 -1.52
C TYR A 30 7.91 14.70 -0.29
N TYR A 31 8.28 15.14 0.92
CA TYR A 31 7.93 14.48 2.18
C TYR A 31 6.42 14.44 2.41
N SER A 32 5.72 15.48 2.01
CA SER A 32 4.28 15.59 2.15
C SER A 32 3.54 14.60 1.25
N ASN A 33 4.05 14.31 0.05
CA ASN A 33 3.50 13.25 -0.80
C ASN A 33 3.76 11.85 -0.23
N LEU A 34 4.91 11.62 0.42
CA LEU A 34 5.18 10.37 1.16
C LEU A 34 4.20 10.18 2.31
N LYS A 35 3.94 11.22 3.11
CA LYS A 35 2.95 11.12 4.20
C LYS A 35 1.53 10.90 3.65
N LYS A 36 1.17 11.57 2.55
CA LYS A 36 -0.12 11.39 1.86
C LYS A 36 -0.29 9.95 1.37
N TYR A 37 0.77 9.34 0.84
CA TYR A 37 0.77 7.91 0.47
C TYR A 37 0.37 7.03 1.64
N TRP A 38 0.99 7.19 2.80
CA TRP A 38 0.70 6.35 3.95
C TRP A 38 -0.66 6.62 4.58
N PHE A 39 -1.17 7.85 4.48
CA PHE A 39 -2.56 8.15 4.83
C PHE A 39 -3.54 7.40 3.90
N TYR A 40 -3.31 7.40 2.59
CA TYR A 40 -4.13 6.65 1.64
C TYR A 40 -4.03 5.14 1.91
N ARG A 41 -2.84 4.65 2.25
CA ARG A 41 -2.58 3.26 2.59
C ARG A 41 -3.33 2.81 3.84
N ASP A 42 -3.40 3.65 4.88
CA ASP A 42 -4.25 3.41 6.05
C ASP A 42 -5.74 3.42 5.67
N ARG A 43 -6.17 4.39 4.85
CA ARG A 43 -7.56 4.51 4.39
C ARG A 43 -8.04 3.24 3.65
N LEU A 44 -7.15 2.48 2.99
CA LEU A 44 -7.53 1.25 2.30
C LEU A 44 -8.20 0.20 3.18
N LYS A 45 -7.97 0.19 4.50
CA LYS A 45 -8.66 -0.73 5.43
C LYS A 45 -10.19 -0.60 5.37
N TYR A 46 -10.70 0.54 4.89
CA TYR A 46 -12.12 0.79 4.70
C TYR A 46 -12.68 0.34 3.34
N PHE A 47 -11.81 -0.14 2.44
CA PHE A 47 -12.14 -0.60 1.09
C PHE A 47 -11.84 -2.09 0.87
N VAL A 48 -11.00 -2.70 1.72
CA VAL A 48 -10.64 -4.12 1.63
C VAL A 48 -10.54 -4.73 3.03
N VAL A 49 -11.08 -5.93 3.18
CA VAL A 49 -10.88 -6.77 4.37
C VAL A 49 -9.72 -7.72 4.12
N ASN A 50 -8.57 -7.42 4.71
CA ASN A 50 -7.34 -8.21 4.59
C ASN A 50 -7.28 -9.33 5.64
N ASP A 51 -8.25 -10.23 5.60
CA ASP A 51 -8.34 -11.39 6.50
C ASP A 51 -7.92 -12.67 5.74
N ASN A 52 -8.74 -13.72 5.75
CA ASN A 52 -8.39 -15.00 5.16
C ASN A 52 -8.82 -15.09 3.69
N PRO A 53 -7.89 -15.23 2.72
CA PRO A 53 -8.22 -15.29 1.29
C PRO A 53 -9.09 -16.48 0.89
N SER A 54 -9.37 -17.42 1.78
CA SER A 54 -10.35 -18.52 1.61
C SER A 54 -11.80 -18.07 1.80
N ILE A 55 -12.03 -16.91 2.42
CA ILE A 55 -13.36 -16.38 2.70
C ILE A 55 -13.79 -15.42 1.60
N THR A 56 -15.03 -15.57 1.17
CA THR A 56 -15.67 -14.78 0.12
C THR A 56 -15.63 -13.27 0.37
N GLY A 57 -15.30 -12.50 -0.67
CA GLY A 57 -15.14 -11.05 -0.65
C GLY A 57 -13.88 -10.52 0.05
N THR A 58 -13.19 -11.33 0.86
CA THR A 58 -11.96 -10.87 1.53
C THR A 58 -10.81 -10.76 0.54
N ASN A 59 -9.89 -9.82 0.81
CA ASN A 59 -8.74 -9.50 -0.03
C ASN A 59 -9.10 -9.07 -1.48
N LEU A 60 -10.38 -8.83 -1.76
CA LEU A 60 -10.85 -8.07 -2.92
C LEU A 60 -11.03 -6.61 -2.51
N VAL A 61 -10.74 -5.69 -3.42
CA VAL A 61 -10.76 -4.26 -3.13
C VAL A 61 -11.99 -3.61 -3.74
N ALA A 62 -12.72 -2.85 -2.92
CA ALA A 62 -13.82 -2.02 -3.39
C ALA A 62 -13.30 -0.81 -4.16
N GLY A 63 -14.00 -0.43 -5.22
CA GLY A 63 -13.73 0.78 -5.99
C GLY A 63 -14.20 2.03 -5.27
N ILE A 64 -15.43 1.95 -4.73
CA ILE A 64 -16.15 3.11 -4.21
C ILE A 64 -16.75 2.77 -2.86
N ARG A 65 -16.75 3.74 -1.96
CA ARG A 65 -17.40 3.67 -0.67
C ARG A 65 -18.42 4.80 -0.53
N ASN A 66 -19.51 4.54 0.17
CA ASN A 66 -20.62 5.47 0.34
C ASN A 66 -21.22 5.94 -1.00
N LYS A 67 -21.37 5.01 -1.95
CA LYS A 67 -21.82 5.33 -3.30
C LYS A 67 -23.24 5.93 -3.29
N TYR A 68 -23.44 7.01 -4.04
CA TYR A 68 -24.69 7.81 -4.06
C TYR A 68 -25.15 8.29 -2.67
N ASN A 69 -24.24 8.47 -1.72
CA ASN A 69 -24.53 8.83 -0.31
C ASN A 69 -25.32 7.76 0.45
N ASN A 70 -25.42 6.56 -0.12
CA ASN A 70 -25.97 5.42 0.59
C ASN A 70 -24.87 4.81 1.46
N ASP A 71 -25.24 4.10 2.52
CA ASP A 71 -24.31 3.36 3.38
C ASP A 71 -23.79 2.07 2.70
N LYS A 72 -23.41 2.16 1.42
CA LYS A 72 -22.99 1.02 0.59
C LYS A 72 -21.53 1.12 0.15
N VAL A 73 -20.83 -0.01 0.15
CA VAL A 73 -19.52 -0.21 -0.49
C VAL A 73 -19.71 -0.90 -1.85
N ASP A 74 -19.07 -0.39 -2.89
CA ASP A 74 -19.22 -0.85 -4.27
C ASP A 74 -17.94 -1.53 -4.77
N PHE A 75 -18.12 -2.77 -5.22
CA PHE A 75 -17.08 -3.59 -5.82
C PHE A 75 -17.15 -3.59 -7.35
N GLY A 76 -17.97 -2.76 -7.98
CA GLY A 76 -18.07 -2.64 -9.44
C GLY A 76 -16.73 -2.34 -10.12
N GLN A 77 -16.41 -3.09 -11.18
CA GLN A 77 -15.09 -3.18 -11.84
C GLN A 77 -13.94 -3.69 -10.94
N PRO A 78 -14.16 -4.73 -10.12
CA PRO A 78 -13.25 -5.12 -9.04
C PRO A 78 -11.87 -5.52 -9.54
N MET A 79 -11.79 -6.10 -10.75
CA MET A 79 -10.53 -6.64 -11.27
C MET A 79 -9.58 -5.57 -11.78
N ILE A 80 -10.10 -4.41 -12.20
CA ILE A 80 -9.23 -3.28 -12.51
C ILE A 80 -8.55 -2.78 -11.23
N TYR A 81 -9.32 -2.53 -10.17
CA TYR A 81 -8.77 -2.11 -8.87
C TYR A 81 -7.87 -3.17 -8.24
N PHE A 82 -8.19 -4.45 -8.42
CA PHE A 82 -7.34 -5.56 -7.98
C PHE A 82 -5.96 -5.49 -8.64
N GLY A 83 -5.89 -5.20 -9.94
CA GLY A 83 -4.64 -4.96 -10.67
C GLY A 83 -3.83 -3.79 -10.08
N TYR A 84 -4.48 -2.67 -9.79
CA TYR A 84 -3.84 -1.54 -9.11
C TYR A 84 -3.35 -1.92 -7.71
N TYR A 85 -4.14 -2.69 -6.96
CA TYR A 85 -3.83 -3.12 -5.61
C TYR A 85 -2.61 -4.02 -5.53
N VAL A 86 -2.54 -5.09 -6.34
CA VAL A 86 -1.36 -5.96 -6.35
C VAL A 86 -0.13 -5.25 -6.94
N GLY A 87 -0.32 -4.32 -7.89
CA GLY A 87 0.76 -3.48 -8.42
C GLY A 87 1.30 -2.49 -7.37
N MET A 88 0.42 -1.88 -6.60
CA MET A 88 0.77 -1.00 -5.47
C MET A 88 1.54 -1.79 -4.40
N LEU A 89 1.06 -2.96 -3.98
CA LEU A 89 1.75 -3.79 -3.00
C LEU A 89 3.11 -4.29 -3.50
N ALA A 90 3.23 -4.67 -4.77
CA ALA A 90 4.50 -5.09 -5.36
C ALA A 90 5.55 -3.97 -5.37
N THR A 91 5.12 -2.76 -5.73
CA THR A 91 5.99 -1.58 -5.76
C THR A 91 6.34 -1.08 -4.36
N GLU A 92 5.39 -1.12 -3.40
CA GLU A 92 5.61 -0.85 -1.97
C GLU A 92 6.63 -1.83 -1.40
N TRP A 93 6.44 -3.13 -1.63
CA TRP A 93 7.37 -4.17 -1.17
C TRP A 93 8.79 -3.93 -1.67
N TYR A 94 8.92 -3.57 -2.95
CA TYR A 94 10.23 -3.25 -3.55
C TYR A 94 10.86 -2.02 -2.91
N LEU A 95 10.11 -0.93 -2.75
CA LEU A 95 10.61 0.31 -2.15
C LEU A 95 11.04 0.09 -0.70
N LEU A 96 10.25 -0.64 0.09
CA LEU A 96 10.61 -1.01 1.46
C LEU A 96 11.86 -1.88 1.51
N SER A 97 11.93 -2.91 0.67
CA SER A 97 13.08 -3.82 0.59
C SER A 97 14.35 -3.11 0.15
N LYS A 98 14.27 -2.22 -0.87
CA LYS A 98 15.38 -1.38 -1.35
C LYS A 98 15.92 -0.45 -0.26
N ASN A 99 15.04 -0.02 0.66
CA ASN A 99 15.39 0.81 1.82
C ASN A 99 15.68 0.00 3.10
N ASN A 100 15.95 -1.32 3.00
CA ASN A 100 16.28 -2.21 4.12
C ASN A 100 15.23 -2.23 5.25
N GLN A 101 13.96 -2.03 4.93
CA GLN A 101 12.86 -2.08 5.88
C GLN A 101 12.14 -3.43 5.86
N ASN A 102 11.44 -3.75 6.94
CA ASN A 102 10.57 -4.92 6.98
C ASN A 102 9.40 -4.73 6.02
N ALA A 103 9.27 -5.62 5.04
CA ALA A 103 8.21 -5.64 4.04
C ALA A 103 7.35 -6.92 4.14
N SER A 104 7.43 -7.66 5.25
CA SER A 104 6.80 -8.97 5.39
C SER A 104 5.27 -8.90 5.40
N SER A 105 4.69 -7.86 6.00
CA SER A 105 3.24 -7.61 6.01
C SER A 105 2.74 -7.25 4.62
N THR A 106 3.38 -6.31 3.92
CA THR A 106 3.08 -5.98 2.52
C THR A 106 3.16 -7.23 1.64
N LEU A 107 4.18 -8.09 1.85
CA LEU A 107 4.29 -9.35 1.12
C LEU A 107 3.12 -10.30 1.44
N THR A 108 2.77 -10.46 2.71
CA THR A 108 1.66 -11.34 3.12
C THR A 108 0.33 -10.84 2.56
N GLU A 109 0.08 -9.54 2.56
CA GLU A 109 -1.10 -8.91 1.96
C GLU A 109 -1.14 -9.13 0.45
N LEU A 110 -0.01 -8.98 -0.25
CA LEU A 110 0.11 -9.30 -1.68
C LEU A 110 -0.18 -10.78 -1.95
N GLU A 111 0.35 -11.68 -1.11
CA GLU A 111 0.14 -13.11 -1.27
C GLU A 111 -1.31 -13.52 -1.01
N ASN A 112 -1.97 -12.89 -0.03
CA ASN A 112 -3.38 -13.08 0.24
C ASN A 112 -4.25 -12.55 -0.91
N ALA A 113 -3.94 -11.38 -1.47
CA ALA A 113 -4.62 -10.86 -2.65
C ALA A 113 -4.47 -11.84 -3.84
N LEU A 114 -3.26 -12.30 -4.15
CA LEU A 114 -3.06 -13.28 -5.22
C LEU A 114 -3.77 -14.62 -4.96
N ASN A 115 -3.90 -15.03 -3.69
CA ASN A 115 -4.68 -16.21 -3.30
C ASN A 115 -6.19 -15.98 -3.44
N SER A 116 -6.72 -14.79 -3.18
CA SER A 116 -8.15 -14.51 -3.39
C SER A 116 -8.53 -14.60 -4.87
N TYR A 117 -7.62 -14.21 -5.77
CA TYR A 117 -7.79 -14.48 -7.20
C TYR A 117 -7.85 -15.99 -7.50
N VAL A 118 -6.98 -16.80 -6.89
CA VAL A 118 -7.05 -18.27 -7.02
C VAL A 118 -8.33 -18.83 -6.40
N ARG A 119 -8.91 -18.18 -5.40
CA ARG A 119 -10.20 -18.61 -4.84
C ARG A 119 -11.36 -18.29 -5.77
N LEU A 120 -11.36 -17.14 -6.43
CA LEU A 120 -12.32 -16.85 -7.51
C LEU A 120 -12.28 -17.97 -8.55
N ASP A 121 -11.07 -18.47 -8.83
CA ASP A 121 -10.83 -19.63 -9.69
C ASP A 121 -11.53 -20.92 -9.21
N LEU A 122 -11.70 -21.10 -7.91
CA LEU A 122 -12.30 -22.31 -7.33
C LEU A 122 -13.82 -22.21 -7.11
N CYS A 123 -14.41 -21.02 -7.22
CA CYS A 123 -15.84 -20.81 -6.96
C CYS A 123 -16.75 -21.12 -8.16
N GLU A 124 -16.18 -21.53 -9.30
CA GLU A 124 -16.92 -21.97 -10.50
C GLU A 124 -17.78 -23.22 -10.28
N ASP A 125 -17.57 -23.97 -9.20
CA ASP A 125 -18.38 -25.13 -8.85
C ASP A 125 -19.87 -24.79 -8.59
N LYS A 126 -20.19 -23.50 -8.46
CA LYS A 126 -21.53 -22.96 -8.18
C LYS A 126 -22.20 -22.30 -9.39
N GLU A 127 -21.56 -22.33 -10.56
CA GLU A 127 -21.97 -21.63 -11.80
C GLU A 127 -22.85 -22.50 -12.74
N PRO A 128 -23.58 -21.95 -13.73
CA PRO A 128 -24.60 -22.69 -14.49
C PRO A 128 -24.00 -23.60 -15.58
N TRP A 129 -22.68 -23.59 -15.73
CA TRP A 129 -21.93 -24.27 -16.78
C TRP A 129 -21.84 -25.79 -16.58
N ASN A 130 -22.22 -26.30 -15.40
CA ASN A 130 -22.18 -27.74 -15.05
C ASN A 130 -20.83 -28.39 -15.40
N LEU A 131 -19.73 -27.72 -15.07
CA LEU A 131 -18.37 -28.20 -15.36
C LEU A 131 -18.02 -29.41 -14.48
N SER A 132 -17.21 -30.32 -15.01
CA SER A 132 -16.60 -31.36 -14.15
C SER A 132 -15.45 -30.78 -13.34
N THR A 133 -15.15 -31.36 -12.17
CA THR A 133 -14.02 -30.92 -11.31
C THR A 133 -12.64 -30.91 -11.98
N ALA A 134 -12.49 -31.62 -13.11
CA ALA A 134 -11.26 -31.63 -13.91
C ALA A 134 -11.21 -30.53 -14.98
N GLU A 135 -12.35 -29.87 -15.23
CA GLU A 135 -12.53 -28.73 -16.15
C GLU A 135 -12.68 -27.41 -15.40
N TYR A 136 -12.62 -27.43 -14.06
CA TYR A 136 -12.51 -26.21 -13.26
C TYR A 136 -11.19 -25.53 -13.59
N ASP A 137 -11.29 -24.44 -14.31
CA ASP A 137 -10.18 -23.60 -14.68
C ASP A 137 -10.44 -22.15 -14.27
N GLY A 138 -11.51 -21.85 -13.54
CA GLY A 138 -11.62 -20.71 -12.65
C GLY A 138 -11.45 -19.33 -13.29
N PHE A 139 -11.64 -19.26 -14.59
CA PHE A 139 -11.18 -18.13 -15.34
C PHE A 139 -12.34 -17.20 -15.69
N PHE A 140 -12.14 -15.90 -15.42
CA PHE A 140 -13.06 -14.78 -15.65
C PHE A 140 -14.12 -14.42 -14.60
N MET A 141 -14.06 -14.93 -13.38
CA MET A 141 -14.91 -14.36 -12.32
C MET A 141 -14.42 -12.97 -11.91
N ARG A 142 -15.28 -11.95 -11.99
CA ARG A 142 -14.98 -10.58 -11.53
C ARG A 142 -14.84 -10.52 -10.02
N GLU A 143 -15.79 -11.13 -9.31
CA GLU A 143 -15.85 -11.11 -7.87
C GLU A 143 -16.72 -12.24 -7.34
N ASP A 144 -16.71 -12.37 -6.02
CA ASP A 144 -17.62 -13.26 -5.31
C ASP A 144 -18.27 -12.59 -4.09
N VAL A 145 -18.16 -11.27 -3.94
CA VAL A 145 -18.59 -10.53 -2.76
C VAL A 145 -20.09 -10.76 -2.49
N PRO A 146 -20.49 -11.36 -1.36
CA PRO A 146 -21.90 -11.63 -1.09
C PRO A 146 -22.64 -10.34 -0.72
N TYR A 147 -23.96 -10.30 -0.98
CA TYR A 147 -24.81 -9.13 -0.68
C TYR A 147 -24.75 -8.69 0.79
N ASN A 148 -24.47 -9.62 1.72
CA ASN A 148 -24.35 -9.36 3.15
C ASN A 148 -22.91 -9.12 3.63
N PHE A 149 -21.93 -9.01 2.73
CA PHE A 149 -20.51 -8.83 3.08
C PHE A 149 -20.29 -7.64 4.02
N ALA A 150 -20.85 -6.47 3.69
CA ALA A 150 -20.71 -5.28 4.53
C ALA A 150 -21.34 -5.43 5.93
N THR A 151 -22.37 -6.26 6.07
CA THR A 151 -22.97 -6.58 7.37
C THR A 151 -22.07 -7.49 8.18
N ILE A 152 -21.53 -8.54 7.55
CA ILE A 152 -20.61 -9.52 8.19
C ILE A 152 -19.34 -8.82 8.67
N TYR A 153 -18.76 -7.97 7.83
CA TYR A 153 -17.51 -7.26 8.09
C TYR A 153 -17.71 -5.81 8.51
N SER A 154 -18.85 -5.51 9.13
CA SER A 154 -19.20 -4.15 9.53
C SER A 154 -18.22 -3.58 10.55
N ASN A 155 -17.61 -4.41 11.40
CA ASN A 155 -16.57 -3.95 12.31
C ASN A 155 -15.31 -3.58 11.52
N GLU A 156 -14.78 -4.47 10.69
CA GLU A 156 -13.56 -4.28 9.92
C GLU A 156 -13.68 -3.06 8.99
N LEU A 157 -14.84 -2.88 8.34
CA LEU A 157 -15.10 -1.79 7.42
C LEU A 157 -15.48 -0.48 8.11
N ASN A 158 -15.83 -0.45 9.41
CA ASN A 158 -16.27 0.77 10.09
C ASN A 158 -15.56 1.09 11.41
N ILE A 159 -14.62 0.26 11.85
CA ILE A 159 -13.89 0.46 13.10
C ILE A 159 -13.02 1.71 13.02
N ASN A 160 -13.03 2.50 14.10
CA ASN A 160 -12.25 3.73 14.23
C ASN A 160 -12.49 4.73 13.08
N LEU A 161 -13.69 4.75 12.50
CA LEU A 161 -14.06 5.79 11.55
C LEU A 161 -14.14 7.15 12.24
N ASP A 162 -13.47 8.13 11.67
CA ASP A 162 -13.62 9.54 12.01
C ASP A 162 -13.96 10.36 10.75
N ASN A 163 -14.23 11.65 10.95
CA ASN A 163 -14.59 12.58 9.88
C ASN A 163 -13.41 12.96 8.96
N THR A 164 -12.20 12.50 9.25
CA THR A 164 -11.00 12.76 8.45
C THR A 164 -10.68 11.62 7.50
N ALA A 165 -11.09 10.39 7.85
CA ALA A 165 -10.82 9.19 7.07
C ALA A 165 -11.84 8.93 5.95
N VAL A 166 -13.13 8.99 6.28
CA VAL A 166 -14.24 8.61 5.38
C VAL A 166 -15.50 9.36 5.80
N PHE A 167 -16.10 10.10 4.86
CA PHE A 167 -17.29 10.91 5.09
C PHE A 167 -18.37 10.71 4.02
N ASN A 168 -19.63 10.96 4.36
CA ASN A 168 -20.76 11.01 3.42
C ASN A 168 -20.88 12.40 2.76
N SER A 169 -21.86 12.61 1.87
CA SER A 169 -22.08 13.92 1.23
C SER A 169 -22.33 15.09 2.18
N SER A 170 -22.81 14.80 3.39
CA SER A 170 -23.08 15.81 4.41
C SER A 170 -21.83 16.20 5.20
N GLY A 171 -20.68 15.56 4.94
CA GLY A 171 -19.45 15.75 5.69
C GLY A 171 -19.45 15.04 7.05
N GLU A 172 -20.41 14.13 7.27
CA GLU A 172 -20.48 13.29 8.48
C GLU A 172 -19.79 11.95 8.24
N VAL A 173 -19.49 11.21 9.31
CA VAL A 173 -18.82 9.91 9.22
C VAL A 173 -19.59 8.93 8.32
N GLY A 174 -18.92 8.41 7.29
CA GLY A 174 -19.50 7.52 6.28
C GLY A 174 -19.46 6.05 6.68
N TYR A 175 -20.48 5.59 7.40
CA TYR A 175 -20.64 4.16 7.70
C TYR A 175 -21.14 3.38 6.48
N VAL A 176 -20.78 2.10 6.38
CA VAL A 176 -21.33 1.18 5.38
C VAL A 176 -21.89 -0.08 6.02
N ASN A 177 -23.08 -0.49 5.60
CA ASN A 177 -23.74 -1.72 6.02
C ASN A 177 -24.37 -2.49 4.85
N GLY A 178 -24.24 -1.96 3.63
CA GLY A 178 -24.68 -2.62 2.41
C GLY A 178 -23.56 -2.74 1.40
N VAL A 179 -23.79 -3.59 0.40
CA VAL A 179 -22.87 -3.86 -0.70
C VAL A 179 -23.56 -3.43 -1.99
N ILE A 180 -22.77 -2.98 -2.96
CA ILE A 180 -23.11 -2.99 -4.38
C ILE A 180 -22.09 -3.94 -5.00
N SER A 181 -22.58 -5.09 -5.43
CA SER A 181 -21.83 -6.12 -6.13
C SER A 181 -22.75 -6.70 -7.18
N TYR A 182 -22.21 -7.39 -8.18
CA TYR A 182 -23.02 -8.13 -9.16
C TYR A 182 -23.81 -9.27 -8.47
N ASN A 183 -23.35 -9.72 -7.30
CA ASN A 183 -24.09 -10.61 -6.42
C ASN A 183 -25.19 -9.90 -5.59
N ASP A 184 -25.27 -8.57 -5.52
CA ASP A 184 -26.42 -7.86 -4.90
C ASP A 184 -27.69 -8.00 -5.77
N ASP A 185 -27.54 -8.28 -7.08
CA ASP A 185 -28.65 -8.64 -7.99
C ASP A 185 -29.20 -10.07 -7.73
N PHE A 186 -28.54 -10.86 -6.86
CA PHE A 186 -28.94 -12.22 -6.45
C PHE A 186 -30.24 -12.25 -5.63
N VAL A 187 -30.68 -11.11 -5.08
CA VAL A 187 -31.84 -11.00 -4.16
C VAL A 187 -33.16 -11.46 -4.82
N ASN A 188 -33.22 -11.62 -6.15
CA ASN A 188 -34.41 -12.09 -6.87
C ASN A 188 -34.31 -13.49 -7.51
N GLY A 189 -33.35 -14.33 -7.10
CA GLY A 189 -33.37 -15.77 -7.38
C GLY A 189 -33.17 -16.19 -8.85
N THR A 190 -32.67 -15.29 -9.70
CA THR A 190 -32.16 -15.62 -11.04
C THR A 190 -30.69 -15.26 -11.06
N VAL A 191 -29.85 -16.25 -11.36
CA VAL A 191 -28.42 -16.04 -11.38
C VAL A 191 -28.06 -15.42 -12.73
N ASP A 192 -27.78 -14.11 -12.76
CA ASP A 192 -27.22 -13.46 -13.95
C ASP A 192 -25.71 -13.70 -13.96
N LEU A 193 -25.34 -14.92 -14.32
CA LEU A 193 -23.94 -15.38 -14.31
C LEU A 193 -23.15 -14.81 -15.48
N GLU A 194 -23.83 -14.30 -16.51
CA GLU A 194 -23.21 -13.48 -17.56
C GLU A 194 -22.75 -12.11 -17.02
N SER A 195 -23.40 -11.61 -15.96
CA SER A 195 -23.02 -10.33 -15.34
C SER A 195 -21.70 -10.39 -14.55
N ASN A 196 -21.29 -11.55 -14.05
CA ASN A 196 -20.11 -11.72 -13.20
C ASN A 196 -18.82 -12.07 -13.97
N ILE A 197 -18.84 -12.02 -15.31
CA ILE A 197 -17.69 -12.36 -16.17
C ILE A 197 -16.84 -11.13 -16.49
N MET A 198 -15.51 -11.17 -16.30
CA MET A 198 -14.65 -9.98 -16.49
C MET A 198 -14.70 -9.44 -17.92
N SER A 199 -14.66 -8.11 -18.05
CA SER A 199 -14.53 -7.42 -19.34
C SER A 199 -13.06 -7.23 -19.75
N GLN A 200 -12.83 -6.76 -20.98
CA GLN A 200 -11.48 -6.60 -21.55
C GLN A 200 -10.61 -5.61 -20.78
N ASP A 201 -11.21 -4.51 -20.30
CA ASP A 201 -10.56 -3.51 -19.45
C ASP A 201 -10.11 -4.08 -18.10
N GLU A 202 -10.94 -4.91 -17.46
CA GLU A 202 -10.60 -5.67 -16.25
C GLU A 202 -9.42 -6.60 -16.43
N VAL A 203 -9.40 -7.34 -17.55
CA VAL A 203 -8.26 -8.20 -17.91
C VAL A 203 -6.98 -7.37 -18.02
N ILE A 204 -7.06 -6.22 -18.70
CA ILE A 204 -5.89 -5.37 -18.94
C ILE A 204 -5.40 -4.72 -17.65
N GLY A 205 -6.31 -4.27 -16.79
CA GLY A 205 -6.00 -3.79 -15.45
C GLY A 205 -5.30 -4.84 -14.59
N LEU A 206 -5.80 -6.08 -14.61
CA LEU A 206 -5.16 -7.21 -13.93
C LEU A 206 -3.73 -7.43 -14.45
N LEU A 207 -3.53 -7.48 -15.78
CA LEU A 207 -2.20 -7.68 -16.38
C LEU A 207 -1.20 -6.60 -15.97
N MET A 208 -1.64 -5.35 -15.78
CA MET A 208 -0.79 -4.27 -15.28
C MET A 208 -0.20 -4.61 -13.90
N GLY A 209 -1.06 -5.00 -12.96
CA GLY A 209 -0.64 -5.41 -11.62
C GLY A 209 0.32 -6.60 -11.65
N LEU A 210 -0.01 -7.63 -12.43
CA LEU A 210 0.82 -8.83 -12.57
C LEU A 210 2.19 -8.55 -13.20
N ALA A 211 2.28 -7.60 -14.12
CA ALA A 211 3.55 -7.15 -14.69
C ALA A 211 4.44 -6.48 -13.65
N LEU A 212 3.88 -5.66 -12.77
CA LEU A 212 4.61 -5.06 -11.65
C LEU A 212 5.06 -6.12 -10.63
N VAL A 213 4.18 -7.09 -10.30
CA VAL A 213 4.56 -8.24 -9.47
C VAL A 213 5.73 -9.00 -10.10
N LYS A 214 5.67 -9.26 -11.42
CA LYS A 214 6.73 -9.95 -12.16
C LYS A 214 8.06 -9.19 -12.14
N LYS A 215 8.01 -7.87 -12.26
CA LYS A 215 9.19 -6.98 -12.31
C LYS A 215 9.88 -6.93 -10.96
N PHE A 216 9.12 -6.77 -9.88
CA PHE A 216 9.67 -6.38 -8.59
C PHE A 216 9.90 -7.53 -7.62
N LEU A 217 9.07 -8.58 -7.64
CA LEU A 217 9.22 -9.69 -6.69
C LEU A 217 10.39 -10.59 -7.09
N PRO A 218 11.07 -11.24 -6.12
CA PRO A 218 12.24 -12.07 -6.38
C PRO A 218 11.94 -13.19 -7.38
N SER A 219 12.90 -13.48 -8.25
CA SER A 219 12.76 -14.57 -9.22
C SER A 219 12.55 -15.91 -8.53
N GLY A 220 11.48 -16.61 -8.92
CA GLY A 220 11.09 -17.90 -8.34
C GLY A 220 10.36 -17.82 -6.98
N SER A 221 10.11 -16.61 -6.44
CA SER A 221 9.19 -16.44 -5.31
C SER A 221 7.78 -16.90 -5.67
N TRP A 222 7.00 -17.29 -4.65
CA TRP A 222 5.62 -17.74 -4.83
C TRP A 222 4.76 -16.68 -5.52
N ALA A 223 4.82 -15.41 -5.07
CA ALA A 223 4.05 -14.31 -5.65
C ALA A 223 4.40 -14.08 -7.13
N GLN A 224 5.70 -14.05 -7.46
CA GLN A 224 6.16 -13.86 -8.84
C GLN A 224 5.76 -15.05 -9.75
N TRP A 225 5.89 -16.28 -9.26
CA TRP A 225 5.46 -17.48 -9.99
C TRP A 225 3.94 -17.47 -10.19
N LYS A 226 3.17 -17.12 -9.16
CA LYS A 226 1.71 -17.07 -9.21
C LYS A 226 1.22 -16.03 -10.22
N ALA A 227 1.81 -14.84 -10.23
CA ALA A 227 1.48 -13.80 -11.20
C ALA A 227 1.69 -14.27 -12.66
N GLN A 228 2.75 -15.02 -12.92
CA GLN A 228 3.00 -15.63 -14.23
C GLN A 228 1.93 -16.65 -14.60
N GLN A 229 1.50 -17.50 -13.65
CA GLN A 229 0.44 -18.46 -13.90
C GLN A 229 -0.88 -17.77 -14.22
N ILE A 230 -1.26 -16.75 -13.42
CA ILE A 230 -2.48 -15.97 -13.65
C ILE A 230 -2.42 -15.32 -15.03
N ALA A 231 -1.33 -14.63 -15.39
CA ALA A 231 -1.21 -13.95 -16.69
C ALA A 231 -1.22 -14.92 -17.88
N ASN A 232 -0.50 -16.05 -17.79
CA ASN A 232 -0.46 -17.07 -18.83
C ASN A 232 -1.86 -17.63 -19.08
N LYS A 233 -2.55 -18.00 -18.00
CA LYS A 233 -3.93 -18.47 -18.03
C LYS A 233 -4.83 -17.38 -18.60
N THR A 234 -4.66 -16.15 -18.15
CA THR A 234 -5.48 -15.01 -18.55
C THR A 234 -5.50 -14.77 -20.05
N VAL A 235 -4.32 -14.62 -20.64
CA VAL A 235 -4.21 -14.40 -22.08
C VAL A 235 -4.54 -15.67 -22.87
N THR A 236 -4.45 -16.85 -22.26
CA THR A 236 -4.89 -18.09 -22.91
C THR A 236 -6.38 -18.10 -23.22
N TYR A 237 -7.26 -17.38 -22.53
CA TYR A 237 -8.69 -17.34 -22.92
C TYR A 237 -9.07 -16.12 -23.76
N VAL A 238 -8.17 -15.15 -23.86
CA VAL A 238 -8.25 -14.14 -24.91
C VAL A 238 -7.66 -14.76 -26.18
N ARG A 239 -8.45 -15.57 -26.90
CA ARG A 239 -7.96 -16.37 -28.04
C ARG A 239 -8.33 -15.76 -29.38
N ASN A 240 -7.49 -16.09 -30.35
CA ASN A 240 -7.76 -15.96 -31.77
C ASN A 240 -8.68 -17.10 -32.25
N VAL A 241 -9.80 -16.79 -32.90
CA VAL A 241 -10.67 -17.81 -33.50
C VAL A 241 -10.07 -18.26 -34.82
N ASN A 242 -9.72 -19.55 -34.91
CA ASN A 242 -9.08 -20.14 -36.08
C ASN A 242 -10.11 -20.40 -37.21
N ILE A 243 -10.68 -19.34 -37.78
CA ILE A 243 -11.52 -19.41 -38.97
C ILE A 243 -10.68 -18.94 -40.15
N SER A 244 -10.61 -19.79 -41.17
CA SER A 244 -9.91 -19.54 -42.42
C SER A 244 -10.23 -18.15 -42.97
N THR A 245 -9.19 -17.33 -43.11
CA THR A 245 -9.08 -16.12 -43.93
C THR A 245 -9.98 -14.92 -43.57
N GLU A 246 -9.31 -13.78 -43.37
CA GLU A 246 -9.78 -12.39 -43.38
C GLU A 246 -10.36 -11.78 -42.08
N ASP A 247 -10.97 -12.55 -41.17
CA ASP A 247 -11.43 -12.03 -39.88
C ASP A 247 -11.02 -12.95 -38.72
N LEU A 248 -10.01 -12.55 -37.95
CA LEU A 248 -9.56 -13.23 -36.75
C LEU A 248 -10.01 -12.42 -35.52
N PRO A 249 -11.29 -12.49 -35.10
CA PRO A 249 -11.70 -11.76 -33.92
C PRO A 249 -10.97 -12.36 -32.71
N TRP A 250 -10.20 -11.55 -32.00
CA TRP A 250 -9.77 -11.94 -30.66
C TRP A 250 -10.98 -11.79 -29.75
N ILE A 251 -11.43 -12.88 -29.16
CA ILE A 251 -12.62 -12.91 -28.32
C ILE A 251 -12.23 -13.52 -26.97
N ILE A 252 -12.88 -13.04 -25.92
CA ILE A 252 -12.80 -13.66 -24.61
C ILE A 252 -13.67 -14.93 -24.60
N PHE A 253 -13.09 -16.06 -24.23
CA PHE A 253 -13.78 -17.34 -24.15
C PHE A 253 -14.01 -17.80 -22.70
N ASP A 254 -15.14 -18.44 -22.47
CA ASP A 254 -15.42 -19.19 -21.25
C ASP A 254 -14.59 -20.50 -21.21
N PRO A 255 -14.61 -21.24 -20.09
CA PRO A 255 -13.93 -22.54 -19.95
C PRO A 255 -14.35 -23.60 -20.97
N ASN A 256 -15.58 -23.52 -21.48
CA ASN A 256 -16.12 -24.43 -22.49
C ASN A 256 -15.74 -24.03 -23.93
N GLY A 257 -15.04 -22.91 -24.11
CA GLY A 257 -14.69 -22.37 -25.42
C GLY A 257 -15.83 -21.63 -26.12
N ASN A 258 -16.86 -21.19 -25.39
CA ASN A 258 -17.89 -20.29 -25.92
C ASN A 258 -17.46 -18.82 -25.77
N PRO A 259 -17.77 -17.96 -26.74
CA PRO A 259 -17.59 -16.52 -26.60
C PRO A 259 -18.34 -15.96 -25.39
N VAL A 260 -17.65 -15.17 -24.57
CA VAL A 260 -18.26 -14.41 -23.49
C VAL A 260 -19.02 -13.21 -24.09
N PRO A 261 -20.29 -12.98 -23.68
CA PRO A 261 -21.11 -11.90 -24.24
C PRO A 261 -20.62 -10.49 -23.84
N LYS A 262 -19.87 -10.37 -22.74
CA LYS A 262 -19.27 -9.11 -22.26
C LYS A 262 -17.90 -8.82 -22.90
N GLY A 263 -17.92 -8.27 -24.11
CA GLY A 263 -16.73 -7.75 -24.77
C GLY A 263 -16.86 -7.76 -26.29
N GLY A 264 -16.44 -6.67 -26.95
CA GLY A 264 -16.40 -6.60 -28.41
C GLY A 264 -15.26 -7.43 -29.02
N ASN A 265 -15.04 -7.30 -30.32
CA ASN A 265 -13.86 -7.86 -30.97
C ASN A 265 -12.58 -7.19 -30.43
N ALA A 266 -11.74 -7.95 -29.72
CA ALA A 266 -10.46 -7.51 -29.18
C ALA A 266 -9.31 -7.62 -30.19
N GLY A 267 -9.59 -7.88 -31.48
CA GLY A 267 -8.60 -8.12 -32.52
C GLY A 267 -7.58 -6.99 -32.66
N GLY A 268 -8.00 -5.74 -32.45
CA GLY A 268 -7.09 -4.59 -32.39
C GLY A 268 -6.07 -4.68 -31.25
N TYR A 269 -6.41 -5.33 -30.12
CA TYR A 269 -5.57 -5.44 -28.93
C TYR A 269 -4.73 -6.73 -28.86
N ALA A 270 -4.95 -7.66 -29.81
CA ALA A 270 -4.30 -8.95 -29.91
C ALA A 270 -2.79 -8.91 -29.64
N TYR A 271 -2.10 -7.97 -30.29
CA TYR A 271 -0.65 -7.82 -30.16
C TYR A 271 -0.24 -7.33 -28.80
N GLY A 272 -0.97 -6.35 -28.27
CA GLY A 272 -0.81 -5.89 -26.91
C GLY A 272 -0.92 -7.02 -25.89
N PHE A 273 -1.98 -7.84 -25.97
CA PHE A 273 -2.20 -8.98 -25.06
C PHE A 273 -1.05 -9.99 -25.12
N ALA A 274 -0.68 -10.42 -26.33
CA ALA A 274 0.39 -11.40 -26.50
C ALA A 274 1.76 -10.87 -26.06
N LYS A 275 2.05 -9.58 -26.30
CA LYS A 275 3.27 -8.92 -25.84
C LYS A 275 3.30 -8.76 -24.32
N ALA A 276 2.18 -8.38 -23.70
CA ALA A 276 2.05 -8.32 -22.26
C ALA A 276 2.27 -9.71 -21.63
N ALA A 277 1.63 -10.75 -22.17
CA ALA A 277 1.83 -12.12 -21.73
C ALA A 277 3.27 -12.58 -21.89
N GLN A 278 3.92 -12.30 -23.02
CA GLN A 278 5.33 -12.61 -23.24
C GLN A 278 6.20 -11.97 -22.15
N VAL A 279 6.00 -10.70 -21.84
CA VAL A 279 6.78 -9.97 -20.83
C VAL A 279 6.55 -10.54 -19.43
N ILE A 280 5.30 -10.86 -19.08
CA ILE A 280 4.99 -11.38 -17.75
C ILE A 280 5.49 -12.82 -17.60
N THR A 281 5.22 -13.69 -18.57
CA THR A 281 5.43 -15.15 -18.47
C THR A 281 6.81 -15.62 -18.92
N ASN A 282 7.57 -14.78 -19.63
CA ASN A 282 8.78 -15.17 -20.37
C ASN A 282 8.58 -16.26 -21.44
N LEU A 283 7.34 -16.58 -21.81
CA LEU A 283 7.06 -17.53 -22.89
C LEU A 283 7.25 -16.85 -24.26
N PRO A 284 7.64 -17.62 -25.30
CA PRO A 284 7.75 -17.09 -26.66
C PRO A 284 6.44 -16.45 -27.14
N LEU A 285 6.53 -15.38 -27.94
CA LEU A 285 5.34 -14.71 -28.48
C LEU A 285 4.43 -15.67 -29.27
N SER A 286 5.03 -16.66 -29.95
CA SER A 286 4.32 -17.72 -30.68
C SER A 286 3.39 -18.56 -29.79
N THR A 287 3.62 -18.60 -28.48
CA THR A 287 2.72 -19.27 -27.53
C THR A 287 1.33 -18.62 -27.51
N PHE A 288 1.25 -17.31 -27.75
CA PHE A 288 0.01 -16.55 -27.62
C PHE A 288 -0.63 -16.18 -28.97
N TYR A 289 0.11 -16.30 -30.08
CA TYR A 289 -0.32 -15.79 -31.38
C TYR A 289 -0.81 -16.82 -32.39
N GLY A 290 -0.60 -18.11 -32.12
CA GLY A 290 -0.98 -19.17 -33.06
C GLY A 290 -0.14 -19.13 -34.34
N ILE A 291 -0.77 -18.85 -35.49
CA ILE A 291 -0.13 -18.88 -36.82
C ILE A 291 0.59 -17.57 -37.19
N PRO A 292 1.65 -17.60 -38.02
CA PRO A 292 2.45 -16.41 -38.38
C PRO A 292 1.68 -15.26 -39.05
N GLU A 293 0.69 -15.57 -39.90
CA GLU A 293 -0.09 -14.56 -40.63
C GLU A 293 -0.96 -13.71 -39.69
N ALA A 294 -1.51 -14.35 -38.65
CA ALA A 294 -2.28 -13.67 -37.60
C ALA A 294 -1.41 -12.69 -36.81
N HIS A 295 -0.16 -13.08 -36.54
CA HIS A 295 0.83 -12.24 -35.88
C HIS A 295 1.15 -10.98 -36.71
N MET A 296 1.43 -11.14 -38.01
CA MET A 296 1.75 -10.01 -38.89
C MET A 296 0.59 -9.01 -39.01
N ASN A 297 -0.64 -9.51 -39.19
CA ASN A 297 -1.82 -8.64 -39.29
C ASN A 297 -2.16 -7.96 -37.96
N GLY A 298 -1.97 -8.67 -36.83
CA GLY A 298 -2.15 -8.13 -35.48
C GLY A 298 -1.13 -7.03 -35.16
N GLU A 299 0.14 -7.22 -35.51
CA GLU A 299 1.20 -6.21 -35.35
C GLU A 299 0.91 -4.96 -36.16
N ALA A 300 0.56 -5.09 -37.44
CA ALA A 300 0.20 -3.96 -38.29
C ALA A 300 -1.03 -3.19 -37.76
N SER A 301 -2.05 -3.92 -37.27
CA SER A 301 -3.24 -3.30 -36.66
C SER A 301 -2.91 -2.58 -35.36
N TRP A 302 -2.06 -3.17 -34.52
CA TRP A 302 -1.59 -2.60 -33.27
C TRP A 302 -0.75 -1.33 -33.47
N ASP A 303 0.12 -1.32 -34.47
CA ASP A 303 0.91 -0.14 -34.81
C ASP A 303 0.02 1.01 -35.34
N LEU A 304 -1.06 0.71 -36.05
CA LEU A 304 -2.03 1.71 -36.48
C LEU A 304 -2.74 2.37 -35.31
N LEU A 305 -2.99 1.65 -34.20
CA LEU A 305 -3.67 2.20 -33.02
C LEU A 305 -2.98 3.45 -32.46
N GLN A 306 -1.65 3.59 -32.51
CA GLN A 306 -0.99 4.82 -32.04
C GLN A 306 -1.33 6.06 -32.89
N PHE A 307 -1.84 5.88 -34.12
CA PHE A 307 -2.26 6.94 -35.04
C PHE A 307 -3.78 7.03 -35.20
N THR A 308 -4.49 5.94 -34.93
CA THR A 308 -5.91 5.79 -35.19
C THR A 308 -6.75 5.64 -33.94
N VAL A 309 -6.16 5.45 -32.74
CA VAL A 309 -6.93 5.41 -31.50
C VAL A 309 -7.72 6.70 -31.43
N PHE A 310 -8.99 6.46 -31.67
CA PHE A 310 -10.04 7.38 -32.01
C PHE A 310 -9.99 8.53 -31.01
N GLY A 311 -9.83 9.76 -31.49
CA GLY A 311 -9.85 10.94 -30.63
C GLY A 311 -11.02 10.83 -29.65
N LYS A 312 -10.69 10.78 -28.35
CA LYS A 312 -11.65 10.67 -27.23
C LYS A 312 -12.40 9.33 -27.14
N SER A 313 -11.72 8.17 -27.13
CA SER A 313 -12.39 6.90 -26.82
C SER A 313 -12.03 6.37 -25.44
N SER A 314 -13.03 5.78 -24.76
CA SER A 314 -12.91 5.04 -23.50
C SER A 314 -11.92 3.87 -23.53
N HIS A 315 -11.26 3.60 -24.67
CA HIS A 315 -10.35 2.47 -24.85
C HIS A 315 -8.86 2.85 -24.89
N ALA A 316 -8.52 4.14 -24.93
CA ALA A 316 -7.12 4.59 -25.03
C ALA A 316 -6.26 4.12 -23.85
N HIS A 317 -6.83 4.06 -22.65
CA HIS A 317 -6.19 3.55 -21.44
C HIS A 317 -5.78 2.06 -21.58
N MET A 318 -6.62 1.24 -22.22
CA MET A 318 -6.34 -0.18 -22.49
C MET A 318 -5.14 -0.35 -23.42
N VAL A 319 -5.10 0.43 -24.51
CA VAL A 319 -4.00 0.42 -25.47
C VAL A 319 -2.69 0.85 -24.80
N ALA A 320 -2.73 1.96 -24.06
CA ALA A 320 -1.57 2.48 -23.35
C ALA A 320 -1.03 1.49 -22.32
N THR A 321 -1.91 0.81 -21.57
CA THR A 321 -1.55 -0.21 -20.58
C THR A 321 -0.80 -1.38 -21.25
N LEU A 322 -1.40 -1.98 -22.28
CA LEU A 322 -0.79 -3.10 -23.00
C LEU A 322 0.51 -2.70 -23.71
N ALA A 323 0.58 -1.48 -24.26
CA ALA A 323 1.79 -0.94 -24.87
C ALA A 323 2.91 -0.75 -23.85
N ALA A 324 2.58 -0.22 -22.67
CA ALA A 324 3.52 0.00 -21.58
C ALA A 324 4.08 -1.32 -21.04
N ILE A 325 3.25 -2.37 -20.89
CA ILE A 325 3.72 -3.69 -20.46
C ILE A 325 4.53 -4.39 -21.54
N GLY A 326 4.09 -4.30 -22.80
CA GLY A 326 4.66 -5.07 -23.91
C GLY A 326 5.89 -4.45 -24.56
N ASN A 327 6.19 -3.17 -24.27
CA ASN A 327 7.12 -2.33 -25.04
C ASN A 327 6.91 -2.48 -26.56
N SER A 328 5.64 -2.40 -26.98
CA SER A 328 5.16 -3.09 -28.18
C SER A 328 4.83 -2.21 -29.39
N TRP A 329 5.19 -0.93 -29.42
CA TRP A 329 5.06 -0.13 -30.65
C TRP A 329 6.37 -0.06 -31.42
N ILE A 330 6.32 -0.45 -32.70
CA ILE A 330 7.48 -0.49 -33.59
C ILE A 330 7.13 0.22 -34.91
N HIS A 331 7.39 1.52 -34.97
CA HIS A 331 7.20 2.26 -36.21
C HIS A 331 8.45 2.18 -37.10
N LEU A 332 8.32 1.61 -38.31
CA LEU A 332 9.40 1.49 -39.30
C LEU A 332 10.68 0.83 -38.75
N GLY A 333 10.51 -0.17 -37.88
CA GLY A 333 11.62 -0.90 -37.25
C GLY A 333 12.26 -0.18 -36.06
N VAL A 334 11.72 0.98 -35.65
CA VAL A 334 12.16 1.72 -34.46
C VAL A 334 11.12 1.56 -33.36
N ASN A 335 11.56 1.23 -32.14
CA ASN A 335 10.64 1.17 -31.00
C ASN A 335 10.18 2.60 -30.63
N THR A 336 8.90 2.88 -30.84
CA THR A 336 8.27 4.19 -30.59
C THR A 336 7.32 4.16 -29.41
N THR A 337 7.42 3.16 -28.52
CA THR A 337 6.45 2.94 -27.45
C THR A 337 6.17 4.17 -26.61
N GLY A 338 7.20 4.86 -26.11
CA GLY A 338 6.99 6.09 -25.33
C GLY A 338 6.23 7.18 -26.10
N ASN A 339 6.52 7.38 -27.39
CA ASN A 339 5.82 8.36 -28.22
C ASN A 339 4.36 7.95 -28.47
N GLY A 340 4.11 6.67 -28.73
CA GLY A 340 2.76 6.13 -28.92
C GLY A 340 1.93 6.25 -27.65
N ILE A 341 2.52 5.99 -26.48
CA ILE A 341 1.84 6.13 -25.18
C ILE A 341 1.44 7.59 -25.02
N TRP A 342 2.39 8.51 -25.16
CA TRP A 342 2.13 9.94 -25.04
C TRP A 342 1.05 10.41 -26.03
N ALA A 343 1.13 10.03 -27.30
CA ALA A 343 0.16 10.42 -28.32
C ALA A 343 -1.26 9.91 -28.02
N THR A 344 -1.38 8.73 -27.41
CA THR A 344 -2.65 8.09 -27.08
C THR A 344 -3.28 8.67 -25.81
N THR A 345 -2.48 9.23 -24.90
CA THR A 345 -2.90 9.53 -23.51
C THR A 345 -2.85 11.01 -23.14
N ASN A 346 -2.13 11.85 -23.89
CA ASN A 346 -1.93 13.25 -23.52
C ASN A 346 -3.21 14.10 -23.47
N GLN A 347 -4.24 13.75 -24.24
CA GLN A 347 -5.48 14.53 -24.32
C GLN A 347 -6.28 14.45 -23.03
N GLU A 348 -6.13 13.33 -22.31
CA GLU A 348 -6.85 13.04 -21.09
C GLU A 348 -5.96 13.19 -19.85
N ASP A 349 -4.75 13.75 -20.00
CA ASP A 349 -3.76 13.91 -18.92
C ASP A 349 -3.33 12.58 -18.25
N TRP A 350 -3.43 11.45 -18.97
CA TRP A 350 -3.05 10.14 -18.42
C TRP A 350 -1.58 9.76 -18.67
N HIS A 351 -0.88 10.48 -19.55
CA HIS A 351 0.45 10.10 -20.02
C HIS A 351 1.50 9.92 -18.92
N PRO A 352 1.54 10.69 -17.80
CA PRO A 352 2.58 10.50 -16.80
C PRO A 352 2.51 9.12 -16.16
N PHE A 353 1.30 8.61 -15.91
CA PHE A 353 1.10 7.28 -15.33
C PHE A 353 1.57 6.16 -16.25
N TYR A 354 1.16 6.18 -17.52
CA TYR A 354 1.52 5.14 -18.48
C TYR A 354 2.98 5.18 -18.91
N LEU A 355 3.57 6.37 -19.00
CA LEU A 355 4.99 6.53 -19.28
C LEU A 355 5.86 6.10 -18.10
N LEU A 356 5.42 6.33 -16.85
CA LEU A 356 6.04 5.75 -15.66
C LEU A 356 6.01 4.22 -15.70
N LEU A 357 4.84 3.64 -15.96
CA LEU A 357 4.67 2.18 -16.07
C LEU A 357 5.63 1.58 -17.12
N TRP A 358 5.68 2.17 -18.31
CA TRP A 358 6.60 1.75 -19.37
C TRP A 358 8.07 1.91 -18.98
N LYS A 359 8.41 3.06 -18.37
CA LYS A 359 9.77 3.36 -17.91
C LYS A 359 10.27 2.31 -16.94
N ILE A 360 9.50 1.99 -15.90
CA ILE A 360 9.93 1.07 -14.83
C ILE A 360 9.92 -0.39 -15.29
N LEU A 361 8.97 -0.80 -16.14
CA LEU A 361 8.92 -2.18 -16.62
C LEU A 361 10.11 -2.49 -17.55
N HIS A 362 10.61 -1.49 -18.29
CA HIS A 362 11.61 -1.68 -19.34
C HIS A 362 12.90 -0.86 -19.18
N ASP A 363 13.13 -0.30 -18.00
CA ASP A 363 14.36 0.43 -17.62
C ASP A 363 14.73 1.52 -18.64
N LYS A 364 13.76 2.40 -18.95
CA LYS A 364 13.92 3.46 -19.97
C LYS A 364 14.50 4.74 -19.38
N ASN A 365 15.31 5.44 -20.17
CA ASN A 365 15.89 6.74 -19.82
C ASN A 365 15.06 7.88 -20.42
N ASN A 366 13.78 7.96 -20.07
CA ASN A 366 12.91 9.07 -20.45
C ASN A 366 12.29 9.67 -19.18
N ASP A 367 12.58 10.94 -18.93
CA ASP A 367 12.23 11.64 -17.69
C ASP A 367 11.35 12.88 -17.94
N ASN A 368 10.98 13.14 -19.20
CA ASN A 368 10.30 14.38 -19.62
C ASN A 368 8.91 14.59 -19.00
N PHE A 369 8.34 13.57 -18.36
CA PHE A 369 7.00 13.56 -17.76
C PHE A 369 7.03 13.53 -16.22
N LEU A 370 8.22 13.50 -15.60
CA LEU A 370 8.34 13.37 -14.14
C LEU A 370 7.78 14.60 -13.41
N ASP A 371 7.97 15.81 -13.95
CA ASP A 371 7.40 17.05 -13.39
C ASP A 371 5.86 17.03 -13.42
N GLU A 372 5.28 16.46 -14.47
CA GLU A 372 3.82 16.30 -14.60
C GLU A 372 3.30 15.27 -13.61
N ALA A 373 3.98 14.12 -13.46
CA ALA A 373 3.66 13.12 -12.45
C ALA A 373 3.74 13.68 -11.02
N TYR A 374 4.73 14.52 -10.73
CA TYR A 374 4.85 15.21 -9.44
C TYR A 374 3.71 16.21 -9.23
N THR A 375 3.35 16.98 -10.26
CA THR A 375 2.22 17.90 -10.23
C THR A 375 0.90 17.18 -9.94
N GLN A 376 0.66 16.04 -10.59
CA GLN A 376 -0.53 15.21 -10.35
C GLN A 376 -0.60 14.70 -8.90
N GLN A 377 0.53 14.31 -8.30
CA GLN A 377 0.59 13.92 -6.88
C GLN A 377 0.19 15.07 -5.95
N ASN A 378 0.68 16.28 -6.24
CA ASN A 378 0.39 17.47 -5.43
C ASN A 378 -1.10 17.84 -5.47
N ASN A 379 -1.77 17.61 -6.60
CA ASN A 379 -3.19 17.90 -6.76
C ASN A 379 -4.11 16.94 -5.98
N ALA A 380 -3.59 15.79 -5.53
CA ALA A 380 -4.39 14.77 -4.84
C ALA A 380 -4.92 15.26 -3.49
N PRO A 381 -6.24 15.15 -3.23
CA PRO A 381 -6.88 15.58 -1.99
C PRO A 381 -6.40 14.75 -0.81
N CYS A 382 -6.01 15.37 0.29
CA CYS A 382 -5.44 14.60 1.39
C CYS A 382 -6.40 13.62 2.07
N SER A 383 -7.69 13.91 2.10
CA SER A 383 -8.71 13.01 2.60
C SER A 383 -8.93 11.77 1.72
N GLY A 384 -8.29 11.71 0.55
CA GLY A 384 -8.59 10.72 -0.48
C GLY A 384 -9.42 11.28 -1.62
N PRO A 385 -9.39 10.63 -2.80
CA PRO A 385 -10.21 11.04 -3.94
C PRO A 385 -11.68 10.77 -3.64
N TYR A 386 -12.57 11.67 -4.06
CA TYR A 386 -14.01 11.56 -3.82
C TYR A 386 -14.82 12.47 -4.73
N TYR A 387 -16.12 12.17 -4.87
CA TYR A 387 -17.07 13.03 -5.54
C TYR A 387 -18.49 12.93 -4.94
N TYR A 388 -18.99 14.05 -4.41
CA TYR A 388 -20.34 14.16 -3.83
C TYR A 388 -21.17 15.36 -4.32
N SER A 389 -20.55 16.32 -5.00
CA SER A 389 -21.22 17.59 -5.33
C SER A 389 -20.64 18.24 -6.58
N ASN A 390 -21.54 18.90 -7.32
CA ASN A 390 -21.20 19.73 -8.47
C ASN A 390 -20.29 20.94 -8.17
N SER A 391 -20.04 21.27 -6.89
CA SER A 391 -19.21 22.41 -6.47
C SER A 391 -17.72 22.08 -6.29
N ILE A 392 -17.35 20.79 -6.29
CA ILE A 392 -15.98 20.33 -5.94
C ILE A 392 -15.09 20.16 -7.17
N LYS A 393 -15.74 20.02 -8.33
CA LYS A 393 -15.24 19.85 -9.70
C LYS A 393 -13.77 20.26 -9.90
N THR A 394 -13.47 21.55 -10.00
CA THR A 394 -12.18 22.00 -10.56
C THR A 394 -11.01 22.07 -9.56
N SER A 395 -11.20 21.65 -8.30
CA SER A 395 -10.26 21.99 -7.22
C SER A 395 -9.25 20.90 -6.87
N TYR A 396 -9.38 19.71 -7.46
CA TYR A 396 -8.56 18.53 -7.16
C TYR A 396 -7.84 17.95 -8.38
N GLY A 397 -7.58 18.73 -9.44
CA GLY A 397 -6.70 18.34 -10.57
C GLY A 397 -6.86 16.89 -11.07
N GLY A 398 -8.09 16.49 -11.31
CA GLY A 398 -8.47 15.18 -11.81
C GLY A 398 -8.77 14.06 -10.80
N TRP A 399 -8.76 14.34 -9.50
CA TRP A 399 -9.04 13.35 -8.44
C TRP A 399 -10.53 13.29 -8.02
N ALA A 400 -11.45 13.75 -8.87
CA ALA A 400 -12.90 13.64 -8.66
C ALA A 400 -13.54 12.45 -9.40
N SER A 401 -12.73 11.53 -9.92
CA SER A 401 -13.19 10.30 -10.59
C SER A 401 -12.71 9.04 -9.84
N SER A 402 -13.49 7.95 -9.94
CA SER A 402 -13.17 6.64 -9.38
C SER A 402 -11.95 5.98 -10.03
N GLY A 403 -11.50 6.47 -11.19
CA GLY A 403 -10.22 6.09 -11.77
C GLY A 403 -9.62 7.19 -12.65
N LYS A 404 -8.63 7.90 -12.12
CA LYS A 404 -8.02 9.06 -12.80
C LYS A 404 -7.47 8.74 -14.19
N TYR A 405 -6.92 7.55 -14.40
CA TYR A 405 -6.16 7.21 -15.62
C TYR A 405 -6.95 6.46 -16.69
N TRP A 406 -8.27 6.34 -16.54
CA TRP A 406 -9.15 5.81 -17.59
C TRP A 406 -10.45 6.58 -17.78
N HIS A 407 -10.74 7.57 -16.93
CA HIS A 407 -11.82 8.53 -17.11
C HIS A 407 -11.34 9.83 -17.75
N THR A 408 -12.18 10.43 -18.56
CA THR A 408 -11.86 11.65 -19.33
C THR A 408 -11.47 12.81 -18.42
N VAL A 409 -10.76 13.81 -18.94
CA VAL A 409 -10.47 15.06 -18.20
C VAL A 409 -11.76 15.70 -17.69
N ASP A 410 -12.85 15.60 -18.46
CA ASP A 410 -14.14 16.12 -18.02
C ASP A 410 -14.65 15.39 -16.76
N GLU A 411 -14.60 14.06 -16.69
CA GLU A 411 -14.98 13.30 -15.49
C GLU A 411 -14.00 13.48 -14.33
N GLN A 412 -12.70 13.54 -14.65
CA GLN A 412 -11.61 13.81 -13.71
C GLN A 412 -11.81 15.17 -13.00
N ASP A 413 -12.12 16.23 -13.76
CA ASP A 413 -12.22 17.60 -13.27
C ASP A 413 -13.65 18.04 -12.97
N ASN A 414 -14.68 17.32 -13.40
CA ASN A 414 -16.08 17.69 -13.13
C ASN A 414 -16.84 16.64 -12.33
N GLY A 415 -16.14 15.59 -11.93
CA GLY A 415 -16.68 14.45 -11.23
C GLY A 415 -17.47 13.53 -12.13
N ASP A 416 -17.45 12.26 -11.75
CA ASP A 416 -18.21 11.23 -12.42
C ASP A 416 -19.59 11.06 -11.76
N ASN A 417 -20.63 11.58 -12.44
CA ASN A 417 -22.00 11.52 -11.95
C ASN A 417 -22.57 10.11 -11.87
N ASP A 418 -22.00 9.16 -12.63
CA ASP A 418 -22.41 7.77 -12.58
C ASP A 418 -21.77 7.05 -11.38
N PHE A 419 -20.72 7.62 -10.79
CA PHE A 419 -19.95 6.99 -9.72
C PHE A 419 -19.66 7.94 -8.53
N PRO A 420 -20.63 8.67 -7.94
CA PRO A 420 -20.39 9.52 -6.78
C PRO A 420 -20.12 8.68 -5.53
N GLY A 421 -19.13 9.06 -4.74
CA GLY A 421 -18.70 8.37 -3.52
C GLY A 421 -17.26 8.74 -3.13
N LEU A 422 -16.71 8.02 -2.17
CA LEU A 422 -15.28 8.05 -1.85
C LEU A 422 -14.57 6.96 -2.64
N TYR A 423 -13.34 7.25 -3.10
CA TYR A 423 -12.57 6.31 -3.91
C TYR A 423 -11.35 5.78 -3.15
N ASN A 424 -10.94 4.55 -3.47
CA ASN A 424 -9.88 3.84 -2.76
C ASN A 424 -8.51 4.55 -2.86
N GLY A 425 -8.25 5.34 -3.91
CA GLY A 425 -7.00 6.07 -4.13
C GLY A 425 -5.80 5.19 -4.51
N LEU A 426 -6.04 3.97 -4.97
CA LEU A 426 -5.00 3.06 -5.44
C LEU A 426 -4.21 3.63 -6.63
N ASP A 427 -4.86 4.40 -7.48
CA ASP A 427 -4.27 5.14 -8.59
C ASP A 427 -3.24 6.19 -8.12
N TYR A 428 -3.53 6.93 -7.06
CA TYR A 428 -2.55 7.81 -6.41
C TYR A 428 -1.38 7.04 -5.82
N MET A 429 -1.65 5.98 -5.05
CA MET A 429 -0.60 5.20 -4.39
C MET A 429 0.33 4.55 -5.40
N LEU A 430 -0.22 3.99 -6.48
CA LEU A 430 0.57 3.41 -7.54
C LEU A 430 1.35 4.47 -8.33
N LEU A 431 0.75 5.63 -8.66
CA LEU A 431 1.48 6.76 -9.26
C LEU A 431 2.67 7.15 -8.38
N TYR A 432 2.44 7.34 -7.07
CA TYR A 432 3.47 7.73 -6.11
C TYR A 432 4.61 6.72 -6.09
N ASN A 433 4.31 5.42 -5.97
CA ASN A 433 5.34 4.39 -5.95
C ASN A 433 6.15 4.33 -7.24
N MET A 434 5.49 4.36 -8.41
CA MET A 434 6.19 4.33 -9.70
C MET A 434 7.05 5.58 -9.90
N TYR A 435 6.55 6.77 -9.54
CA TYR A 435 7.31 8.01 -9.54
C TYR A 435 8.52 7.90 -8.62
N HIS A 436 8.33 7.40 -7.39
CA HIS A 436 9.41 7.29 -6.41
C HIS A 436 10.52 6.35 -6.89
N ILE A 437 10.15 5.21 -7.51
CA ILE A 437 11.09 4.29 -8.15
C ILE A 437 11.86 5.02 -9.25
N ALA A 438 11.17 5.68 -10.18
CA ALA A 438 11.78 6.40 -11.29
C ALA A 438 12.76 7.48 -10.83
N MET A 439 12.44 8.22 -9.76
CA MET A 439 13.33 9.22 -9.16
C MET A 439 14.58 8.60 -8.55
N THR A 440 14.47 7.43 -7.90
CA THR A 440 15.63 6.74 -7.30
C THR A 440 16.58 6.12 -8.32
N ASP A 441 16.16 6.01 -9.58
CA ASP A 441 16.99 5.48 -10.68
C ASP A 441 17.70 6.60 -11.47
N LEU A 442 17.47 7.88 -11.13
CA LEU A 442 18.21 9.01 -11.68
C LEU A 442 19.66 9.00 -11.20
N GLU A 443 20.57 9.53 -12.03
CA GLU A 443 21.99 9.69 -11.67
C GLU A 443 22.17 10.60 -10.44
N GLU A 444 21.33 11.63 -10.33
CA GLU A 444 21.23 12.51 -9.17
C GLU A 444 19.76 12.70 -8.79
N THR A 445 19.40 12.33 -7.55
CA THR A 445 18.07 12.60 -6.98
C THR A 445 17.95 14.07 -6.62
N PRO A 446 16.80 14.74 -6.84
CA PRO A 446 16.62 16.12 -6.45
C PRO A 446 16.84 16.37 -4.95
N ASP A 447 17.34 17.56 -4.62
CA ASP A 447 17.49 18.01 -3.25
C ASP A 447 16.13 17.94 -2.51
N GLY A 448 16.15 17.33 -1.32
CA GLY A 448 14.95 17.16 -0.49
C GLY A 448 14.03 16.01 -0.91
N PHE A 449 14.42 15.17 -1.87
CA PHE A 449 13.70 13.94 -2.18
C PHE A 449 13.84 12.91 -1.03
N PRO A 450 12.73 12.45 -0.41
CA PRO A 450 12.78 11.65 0.80
C PRO A 450 13.15 10.21 0.51
N SER A 451 13.79 9.54 1.48
CA SER A 451 13.81 8.07 1.50
C SER A 451 12.39 7.53 1.69
N TYR A 452 12.08 6.41 1.04
CA TYR A 452 10.80 5.73 1.22
C TYR A 452 10.77 5.03 2.59
N ILE A 453 10.03 5.56 3.57
CA ILE A 453 9.94 5.02 4.94
C ILE A 453 8.53 4.52 5.21
N ASN A 454 8.38 3.33 5.81
CA ASN A 454 7.11 2.74 6.23
C ASN A 454 6.54 3.44 7.46
N TYR A 455 5.59 4.36 7.28
CA TYR A 455 4.97 4.99 8.44
C TYR A 455 3.91 4.13 9.15
N MET A 456 3.31 3.16 8.46
CA MET A 456 2.24 2.30 9.00
C MET A 456 2.73 1.30 10.05
N GLU A 457 3.95 0.78 9.86
CA GLU A 457 4.60 -0.14 10.78
C GLU A 457 5.84 0.48 11.42
N SER A 458 5.95 1.82 11.40
CA SER A 458 7.00 2.53 12.13
C SER A 458 6.80 2.35 13.63
N TYR A 459 7.34 1.26 14.16
CA TYR A 459 7.62 1.12 15.59
C TYR A 459 8.90 1.88 15.87
N LEU A 460 8.77 3.15 16.25
CA LEU A 460 9.91 3.83 16.80
C LEU A 460 10.13 3.33 18.24
N THR A 461 11.01 2.33 18.38
CA THR A 461 11.57 1.94 19.68
C THR A 461 12.90 2.67 19.81
N LEU A 462 12.86 3.87 20.37
CA LEU A 462 14.08 4.59 20.63
C LEU A 462 14.74 4.04 21.90
N ASN A 463 16.07 4.02 21.91
CA ASN A 463 16.88 4.08 23.13
C ASN A 463 17.65 5.40 23.08
N MET A 464 17.16 6.45 23.74
CA MET A 464 17.83 7.74 23.86
C MET A 464 19.02 7.53 24.80
N PRO A 465 20.26 7.69 24.31
CA PRO A 465 21.42 7.67 25.16
C PRO A 465 21.75 9.11 25.51
N TYR A 466 21.46 9.53 26.74
CA TYR A 466 22.40 10.41 27.42
C TYR A 466 22.70 9.79 28.79
N THR A 467 23.74 8.95 28.84
CA THR A 467 25.14 9.42 28.87
C THR A 467 26.00 8.85 27.75
N ILE A 468 26.77 9.68 27.03
CA ILE A 468 27.96 9.23 26.28
C ILE A 468 29.16 10.11 26.63
N ASN A 469 30.27 9.46 26.98
CA ASN A 469 31.60 10.04 27.14
C ASN A 469 32.53 9.26 26.20
N LEU A 470 32.64 9.61 24.90
CA LEU A 470 33.69 9.08 24.01
C LEU A 470 33.98 10.00 22.80
N PRO A 471 35.23 10.02 22.29
CA PRO A 471 35.65 10.81 21.13
C PRO A 471 35.69 9.97 19.84
N LEU A 472 34.69 10.08 18.95
CA LEU A 472 34.77 9.94 17.47
C LEU A 472 33.39 9.72 16.82
N ASN A 473 33.22 10.35 15.66
CA ASN A 473 31.99 10.75 14.96
C ASN A 473 31.03 9.64 14.49
N ILE A 474 29.74 9.78 14.84
CA ILE A 474 28.57 9.37 14.04
C ILE A 474 27.54 10.50 14.12
N ILE A 475 27.14 11.04 12.96
CA ILE A 475 26.19 12.17 12.82
C ILE A 475 24.79 11.62 12.56
N ILE A 476 23.83 11.97 13.42
CA ILE A 476 22.41 12.10 13.05
C ILE A 476 21.97 13.49 13.52
N GLY A 477 21.92 14.44 12.57
CA GLY A 477 21.15 15.68 12.65
C GLY A 477 21.33 16.60 13.86
N ALA A 478 22.54 17.06 14.15
CA ALA A 478 22.77 18.36 14.79
C ALA A 478 24.23 18.77 14.58
N GLU A 479 24.49 19.63 13.59
CA GLU A 479 25.60 20.59 13.65
C GLU A 479 25.44 21.64 12.54
N GLU A 480 24.86 22.78 12.89
CA GLU A 480 25.56 24.04 12.66
C GLU A 480 25.54 24.84 13.96
N LEU A 481 26.74 25.15 14.44
CA LEU A 481 27.01 26.10 15.51
C LEU A 481 26.35 27.44 15.20
N HIS A 482 25.21 27.74 15.84
CA HIS A 482 24.73 29.11 15.95
C HIS A 482 24.98 29.65 17.37
N PRO A 483 25.62 30.83 17.54
CA PRO A 483 25.98 31.38 18.85
C PRO A 483 24.81 31.88 19.71
N TYR A 484 23.55 31.64 19.33
CA TYR A 484 22.38 32.23 19.99
C TYR A 484 21.17 31.27 20.00
N GLY A 485 21.15 30.34 20.96
CA GLY A 485 19.99 30.11 21.82
C GLY A 485 18.66 29.57 21.25
N LEU A 486 18.66 28.61 20.33
CA LEU A 486 17.49 27.73 20.13
C LEU A 486 17.93 26.28 20.20
N VAL A 487 17.46 25.56 21.24
CA VAL A 487 17.63 24.11 21.35
C VAL A 487 16.76 23.50 20.26
N GLN A 488 17.36 22.78 19.32
CA GLN A 488 16.62 22.07 18.27
C GLN A 488 15.94 20.86 18.92
N GLU A 489 14.62 20.79 18.84
CA GLU A 489 13.82 19.70 19.41
C GLU A 489 14.00 18.43 18.56
N ALA A 490 14.10 17.27 19.22
CA ALA A 490 14.05 15.99 18.52
C ALA A 490 12.58 15.61 18.29
N GLU A 491 12.11 15.71 17.05
CA GLU A 491 10.75 15.31 16.64
C GLU A 491 10.76 13.90 16.04
N PHE A 492 9.85 13.05 16.52
CA PHE A 492 9.71 11.66 16.08
C PHE A 492 8.28 11.39 15.60
N ASN A 493 8.14 10.93 14.35
CA ASN A 493 6.86 10.75 13.67
C ASN A 493 6.57 9.26 13.34
N ALA A 494 5.38 8.77 13.67
CA ALA A 494 4.85 7.45 13.26
C ALA A 494 3.33 7.52 13.01
N PHE A 495 2.76 6.66 12.16
CA PHE A 495 1.31 6.66 11.90
C PHE A 495 0.51 5.73 12.82
N ASN A 496 1.08 4.63 13.31
CA ASN A 496 0.29 3.66 14.07
C ASN A 496 0.59 3.74 15.58
N LYS A 497 1.86 3.55 15.96
CA LYS A 497 2.26 3.46 17.36
C LYS A 497 3.68 3.95 17.60
N ILE A 498 3.89 4.72 18.67
CA ILE A 498 5.22 5.05 19.22
C ILE A 498 5.41 4.40 20.59
N THR A 499 6.61 3.87 20.86
CA THR A 499 6.97 3.29 22.16
C THR A 499 8.27 3.87 22.73
N SER A 500 8.26 4.33 24.00
CA SER A 500 9.47 4.81 24.69
C SER A 500 9.59 4.25 26.12
N SER A 501 10.79 3.85 26.52
CA SER A 501 11.12 3.28 27.85
C SER A 501 12.17 4.08 28.62
N GLN A 502 12.36 5.37 28.29
CA GLN A 502 13.61 6.09 28.55
C GLN A 502 13.58 7.06 29.73
N GLN A 503 14.77 7.58 30.04
CA GLN A 503 14.99 8.69 30.98
C GLN A 503 15.30 9.99 30.21
N ILE A 504 14.55 11.06 30.48
CA ILE A 504 14.84 12.41 29.96
C ILE A 504 15.64 13.18 31.02
N LYS A 505 16.84 13.63 30.66
CA LYS A 505 17.74 14.39 31.55
C LYS A 505 17.83 15.86 31.15
N MET A 506 18.05 16.72 32.15
CA MET A 506 18.35 18.14 31.96
C MET A 506 19.85 18.35 31.75
N SER A 507 20.42 17.77 30.69
CA SER A 507 21.85 17.97 30.41
C SER A 507 22.19 18.00 28.93
N ASP A 508 23.17 18.82 28.56
CA ASP A 508 23.75 18.76 27.22
C ASP A 508 24.69 17.55 27.03
N GLN A 509 25.29 17.46 25.84
CA GLN A 509 26.22 16.39 25.47
C GLN A 509 27.46 16.26 26.36
N TYR A 510 27.73 17.26 27.21
CA TYR A 510 28.84 17.26 28.16
C TYR A 510 28.39 17.03 29.61
N GLY A 511 27.11 16.69 29.82
CA GLY A 511 26.53 16.49 31.16
C GLY A 511 26.30 17.80 31.93
N ARG A 512 26.36 18.96 31.28
CA ARG A 512 26.12 20.26 31.93
C ARG A 512 24.62 20.46 32.11
N THR A 513 24.20 20.86 33.29
CA THR A 513 22.79 21.18 33.60
C THR A 513 22.42 22.64 33.35
N LYS A 514 23.42 23.45 33.01
CA LYS A 514 23.28 24.87 32.68
C LYS A 514 24.12 25.24 31.47
N ASP A 515 23.61 26.16 30.65
CA ASP A 515 24.30 26.67 29.48
C ASP A 515 25.44 27.64 29.85
N LEU A 516 26.14 28.15 28.84
CA LEU A 516 27.23 29.12 29.03
C LEU A 516 26.79 30.46 29.65
N MET A 517 25.48 30.74 29.65
CA MET A 517 24.85 31.91 30.26
C MET A 517 24.19 31.58 31.62
N ASN A 518 24.41 30.37 32.15
CA ASN A 518 23.91 29.88 33.43
C ASN A 518 22.39 29.65 33.48
N TYR A 519 21.71 29.55 32.33
CA TYR A 519 20.31 29.14 32.23
C TYR A 519 20.18 27.61 32.32
N PRO A 520 19.11 27.07 32.94
CA PRO A 520 18.86 25.63 32.97
C PRO A 520 18.74 25.06 31.55
N ILE A 521 19.47 23.98 31.29
CA ILE A 521 19.33 23.23 30.04
C ILE A 521 18.06 22.39 30.13
N LYS A 522 17.14 22.58 29.17
CA LYS A 522 15.90 21.81 29.09
C LYS A 522 16.10 20.62 28.15
N GLY A 523 15.67 19.43 28.58
CA GLY A 523 15.45 18.32 27.65
C GLY A 523 14.09 18.53 26.96
N HIS A 524 14.07 18.51 25.63
CA HIS A 524 12.86 18.59 24.80
C HIS A 524 12.83 17.39 23.85
N VAL A 525 11.74 16.64 23.90
CA VAL A 525 11.45 15.52 22.99
C VAL A 525 9.99 15.62 22.60
N THR A 526 9.71 15.57 21.30
CA THR A 526 8.36 15.63 20.76
C THR A 526 8.03 14.32 20.04
N TYR A 527 6.99 13.63 20.50
CA TYR A 527 6.46 12.43 19.84
C TYR A 527 5.18 12.76 19.09
N ARG A 528 5.07 12.25 17.86
CA ARG A 528 3.84 12.29 17.07
C ARG A 528 3.48 10.90 16.54
N ALA A 529 2.42 10.32 17.09
CA ALA A 529 1.84 9.07 16.62
C ALA A 529 0.47 9.33 15.97
N GLY A 530 -0.02 8.42 15.13
CA GLY A 530 -1.42 8.44 14.70
C GLY A 530 -2.32 7.89 15.81
N SER A 531 -2.64 6.60 15.85
CA SER A 531 -3.69 6.11 16.75
C SER A 531 -3.31 5.97 18.24
N GLU A 532 -2.04 5.73 18.58
CA GLU A 532 -1.64 5.42 19.96
C GLU A 532 -0.21 5.86 20.30
N ILE A 533 0.00 6.33 21.54
CA ILE A 533 1.32 6.51 22.16
C ILE A 533 1.39 5.62 23.40
N ASP A 534 2.37 4.70 23.45
CA ASP A 534 2.54 3.74 24.55
C ASP A 534 3.85 4.02 25.31
N LEU A 535 3.72 4.53 26.53
CA LEU A 535 4.86 4.75 27.44
C LEU A 535 5.04 3.54 28.35
N LYS A 536 6.17 2.84 28.23
CA LYS A 536 6.42 1.61 28.99
C LYS A 536 6.76 1.89 30.47
N PRO A 537 6.49 0.95 31.39
CA PRO A 537 6.95 1.03 32.78
C PRO A 537 8.47 1.28 32.85
N GLY A 538 8.90 2.26 33.66
CA GLY A 538 10.30 2.67 33.78
C GLY A 538 10.65 3.98 33.07
N PHE A 539 9.73 4.56 32.30
CA PHE A 539 9.87 5.93 31.82
C PHE A 539 10.02 6.91 32.99
N THR A 540 11.06 7.75 32.97
CA THR A 540 11.36 8.71 34.04
C THR A 540 11.77 10.07 33.49
N VAL A 541 11.37 11.13 34.18
CA VAL A 541 11.65 12.52 33.79
C VAL A 541 12.29 13.22 34.99
N GLU A 542 13.43 13.87 34.78
CA GLU A 542 14.03 14.70 35.82
C GLU A 542 13.17 15.95 36.10
N ASN A 543 13.14 16.38 37.37
CA ASN A 543 12.36 17.54 37.79
C ASN A 543 12.75 18.79 36.98
N GLY A 544 11.84 19.30 36.15
CA GLY A 544 12.05 20.47 35.29
C GLY A 544 12.32 20.18 33.81
N ALA A 545 12.43 18.91 33.38
CA ALA A 545 12.45 18.54 31.98
C ALA A 545 11.06 18.65 31.33
N TYR A 546 11.03 18.89 30.01
CA TYR A 546 9.79 19.05 29.25
C TYR A 546 9.63 17.88 28.27
N PHE A 547 8.47 17.25 28.30
CA PHE A 547 8.09 16.17 27.40
C PHE A 547 6.79 16.59 26.73
N ASP A 548 6.77 16.57 25.41
CA ASP A 548 5.56 16.77 24.64
C ASP A 548 5.29 15.53 23.78
N ALA A 549 4.04 15.11 23.78
CA ALA A 549 3.61 13.97 23.00
C ALA A 549 2.18 14.22 22.55
N SER A 550 2.00 14.28 21.24
CA SER A 550 0.71 14.56 20.63
C SER A 550 0.33 13.44 19.68
N ILE A 551 -0.94 13.07 19.73
CA ILE A 551 -1.59 12.46 18.59
C ILE A 551 -2.09 13.63 17.76
N GLY A 552 -1.28 14.01 16.77
CA GLY A 552 -1.64 15.09 15.87
C GLY A 552 -2.51 14.54 14.76
N GLU A 553 -3.60 15.23 14.43
CA GLU A 553 -4.32 14.98 13.17
C GLU A 553 -3.32 14.95 12.01
N PHE A 554 -3.50 14.01 11.07
CA PHE A 554 -2.81 14.12 9.78
C PHE A 554 -3.48 15.25 8.98
N ASN A 555 -3.17 16.48 9.39
CA ASN A 555 -3.69 17.66 8.75
C ASN A 555 -2.73 18.03 7.63
N CYS A 556 -3.15 17.78 6.41
CA CYS A 556 -2.53 18.36 5.22
C CYS A 556 -2.81 19.86 5.16
N ASN A 557 -2.31 20.63 6.13
CA ASN A 557 -2.38 22.08 6.13
C ASN A 557 -1.38 22.64 5.13
N PHE A 558 -1.67 22.45 3.84
CA PHE A 558 -1.01 23.16 2.76
C PHE A 558 -1.79 24.45 2.54
N ASN A 559 -1.26 25.56 3.02
CA ASN A 559 -1.82 26.89 2.79
C ASN A 559 -2.11 27.10 1.29
N LYS A 560 -3.37 26.94 0.87
CA LYS A 560 -3.91 27.54 -0.35
C LYS A 560 -3.87 29.06 -0.14
N SER A 561 -2.86 29.74 -0.68
CA SER A 561 -2.88 31.20 -0.69
C SER A 561 -3.95 31.72 -1.66
N SER A 562 -4.96 32.34 -1.07
CA SER A 562 -5.81 33.42 -1.58
C SER A 562 -6.82 33.16 -2.72
N ASN A 563 -8.09 33.41 -2.34
CA ASN A 563 -9.19 33.97 -3.14
C ASN A 563 -10.03 33.08 -4.07
N THR A 564 -10.47 31.93 -3.56
CA THR A 564 -11.88 31.52 -3.78
C THR A 564 -12.40 30.88 -2.50
N THR A 565 -13.36 31.55 -1.86
CA THR A 565 -14.11 31.08 -0.70
C THR A 565 -14.80 29.74 -0.98
N PRO A 566 -14.51 28.66 -0.24
CA PRO A 566 -15.45 27.56 -0.06
C PRO A 566 -16.44 27.97 1.04
N VAL A 567 -17.71 28.05 0.67
CA VAL A 567 -18.89 28.27 1.53
C VAL A 567 -19.82 27.12 1.17
N CYS A 568 -20.29 26.19 2.00
CA CYS A 568 -20.32 25.95 3.45
C CYS A 568 -19.95 24.47 3.69
N PHE A 569 -19.29 24.04 4.77
CA PHE A 569 -19.84 24.00 6.13
C PHE A 569 -18.94 24.75 7.12
N SER A 570 -19.35 25.95 7.50
CA SER A 570 -18.98 26.52 8.80
C SER A 570 -20.02 26.08 9.83
N ASP A 571 -19.55 25.84 11.05
CA ASP A 571 -20.34 25.73 12.29
C ASP A 571 -20.90 24.35 12.67
N PHE A 572 -20.13 23.29 12.45
CA PHE A 572 -20.01 22.29 13.52
C PHE A 572 -18.63 22.39 14.14
N VAL A 573 -18.62 22.83 15.39
CA VAL A 573 -17.52 22.66 16.32
C VAL A 573 -17.11 21.19 16.26
N ILE A 574 -16.01 20.89 15.57
CA ILE A 574 -15.27 19.67 15.89
C ILE A 574 -14.71 19.97 17.27
N ASN A 575 -15.35 19.38 18.27
CA ASN A 575 -14.83 19.37 19.62
C ASN A 575 -13.42 18.80 19.54
N SER A 576 -12.47 19.71 19.71
CA SER A 576 -11.22 19.53 20.43
C SER A 576 -11.06 18.13 21.04
N TYR A 577 -10.12 17.36 20.52
CA TYR A 577 -9.12 16.79 21.43
C TYR A 577 -7.83 17.57 21.22
N ASP A 578 -7.84 18.81 21.72
CA ASP A 578 -6.60 19.47 22.09
C ASP A 578 -6.60 19.66 23.61
N SER A 579 -5.59 19.07 24.24
CA SER A 579 -5.15 19.20 25.63
C SER A 579 -6.02 18.61 26.77
N LEU A 580 -5.41 17.75 27.59
CA LEU A 580 -5.12 18.02 29.02
C LEU A 580 -4.39 16.85 29.73
N ILE A 581 -3.07 16.76 29.55
CA ILE A 581 -2.16 16.60 30.70
C ILE A 581 -1.33 17.89 30.80
N SER A 582 -2.00 19.01 31.01
CA SER A 582 -1.40 20.24 31.54
C SER A 582 -2.48 21.18 32.07
N ARG A 583 -3.14 20.80 33.17
CA ARG A 583 -3.56 21.79 34.17
C ARG A 583 -2.59 21.72 35.33
N TYR A 584 -1.47 22.41 35.19
CA TYR A 584 -0.99 23.19 36.33
C TYR A 584 -1.47 24.61 36.08
N GLU A 585 -2.50 25.01 36.82
CA GLU A 585 -2.82 26.42 36.99
C GLU A 585 -1.58 27.11 37.57
N TYR A 586 -0.92 27.91 36.75
CA TYR A 586 0.01 28.92 37.23
C TYR A 586 -0.85 30.07 37.78
N THR A 587 -1.09 30.07 39.09
CA THR A 587 -1.46 31.30 39.79
C THR A 587 -0.19 32.13 40.00
N PRO A 588 -0.12 33.39 39.54
CA PRO A 588 0.96 34.29 39.93
C PRO A 588 0.85 34.57 41.42
N LEU A 589 1.87 34.20 42.19
CA LEU A 589 2.08 34.76 43.52
C LEU A 589 2.45 36.23 43.37
N ALA A 590 1.47 37.11 43.64
CA ALA A 590 1.72 38.37 44.32
C ALA A 590 0.50 38.73 45.20
N GLU A 591 0.73 38.56 46.51
CA GLU A 591 0.17 39.31 47.63
C GLU A 591 -1.24 39.00 48.20
N ASN A 592 -1.21 38.54 49.46
CA ASN A 592 -2.15 38.76 50.56
C ASN A 592 -3.61 38.27 50.42
N TYR A 593 -3.96 37.18 51.11
CA TYR A 593 -4.66 37.20 52.40
C TYR A 593 -4.91 35.76 52.90
N SER A 594 -5.09 35.67 54.21
CA SER A 594 -5.09 34.53 55.13
C SER A 594 -6.20 33.46 54.99
N SER A 595 -5.94 32.33 55.66
CA SER A 595 -6.88 31.35 56.27
C SER A 595 -7.54 30.37 55.30
N ASN A 596 -7.57 29.04 55.49
CA ASN A 596 -7.41 28.21 56.68
C ASN A 596 -6.82 26.84 56.32
N GLU A 597 -6.19 26.24 57.33
CA GLU A 597 -5.77 24.84 57.42
C GLU A 597 -6.95 23.85 57.33
N ASP A 598 -6.57 22.59 57.14
CA ASP A 598 -7.34 21.36 57.29
C ASP A 598 -8.31 21.04 56.14
N MET A 599 -7.96 20.01 55.36
CA MET A 599 -8.62 18.70 55.45
C MET A 599 -8.05 17.68 54.45
N LEU A 600 -7.92 16.45 54.94
CA LEU A 600 -7.70 15.16 54.24
C LEU A 600 -6.27 14.61 54.18
N LYS A 601 -5.91 14.12 55.38
CA LYS A 601 -5.06 12.96 55.64
C LYS A 601 -5.61 11.68 54.98
N ASP A 602 -4.66 10.78 54.70
CA ASP A 602 -4.78 9.33 54.59
C ASP A 602 -5.69 8.75 53.49
N TYR A 603 -5.10 8.52 52.31
CA TYR A 603 -5.41 7.33 51.50
C TYR A 603 -4.11 6.60 51.15
N LYS A 604 -3.80 5.54 51.90
CA LYS A 604 -2.93 4.47 51.42
C LYS A 604 -3.75 3.60 50.49
N ILE A 605 -3.46 3.67 49.19
CA ILE A 605 -3.90 2.66 48.23
C ILE A 605 -2.74 1.69 48.08
N GLU A 606 -2.90 0.46 48.59
CA GLU A 606 -1.99 -0.63 48.26
C GLU A 606 -2.10 -0.92 46.74
N PRO A 607 -0.98 -1.18 46.04
CA PRO A 607 -1.03 -1.47 44.62
C PRO A 607 -1.93 -2.67 44.36
N PRO A 608 -2.83 -2.63 43.35
CA PRO A 608 -3.47 -3.84 42.87
C PRO A 608 -2.37 -4.81 42.46
N LYS A 609 -2.52 -6.09 42.85
CA LYS A 609 -1.61 -7.16 42.43
C LYS A 609 -1.41 -7.09 40.92
N GLN A 610 -0.15 -7.18 40.50
CA GLN A 610 0.22 -7.41 39.11
C GLN A 610 -0.55 -8.63 38.59
N ASP A 611 -1.52 -8.40 37.72
CA ASP A 611 -1.82 -9.37 36.67
C ASP A 611 -0.79 -9.11 35.57
N THR A 612 0.15 -10.04 35.45
CA THR A 612 1.08 -10.12 34.33
C THR A 612 0.29 -10.34 33.04
N VAL A 613 0.23 -9.32 32.18
CA VAL A 613 -0.19 -9.51 30.79
C VAL A 613 0.99 -10.10 30.02
N THR A 614 0.95 -11.42 29.80
CA THR A 614 1.81 -12.12 28.85
C THR A 614 1.33 -11.83 27.42
N PHE A 615 2.23 -11.32 26.57
CA PHE A 615 2.01 -11.27 25.12
C PHE A 615 2.01 -12.71 24.60
N ASN A 616 0.87 -13.17 24.12
CA ASN A 616 0.71 -14.52 23.62
C ASN A 616 1.25 -14.60 22.19
N ASN A 617 2.47 -15.13 22.04
CA ASN A 617 3.21 -15.37 20.79
C ASN A 617 2.59 -16.45 19.87
N TYR A 618 1.30 -16.75 20.04
CA TYR A 618 0.70 -17.95 19.47
C TYR A 618 0.56 -17.93 17.95
N ASP A 619 0.78 -16.82 17.25
CA ASP A 619 0.51 -16.74 15.80
C ASP A 619 1.68 -17.17 14.89
N ILE A 620 2.87 -17.50 15.43
CA ILE A 620 4.07 -17.78 14.62
C ILE A 620 4.43 -19.28 14.65
N PHE A 621 4.26 -20.02 13.56
CA PHE A 621 4.78 -21.41 13.49
C PHE A 621 6.31 -21.42 13.59
N SER A 622 6.87 -21.88 14.71
CA SER A 622 8.30 -21.81 14.98
C SER A 622 8.79 -23.03 15.75
N ILE A 623 10.09 -23.31 15.64
CA ILE A 623 10.79 -24.32 16.43
C ILE A 623 12.23 -23.86 16.67
N ALA A 624 12.70 -24.02 17.89
CA ALA A 624 14.07 -23.74 18.32
C ALA A 624 14.53 -24.84 19.29
N ALA A 625 15.85 -24.98 19.44
CA ALA A 625 16.44 -25.86 20.43
C ALA A 625 17.51 -25.10 21.22
N TYR A 626 17.45 -25.17 22.54
CA TYR A 626 18.47 -24.61 23.42
C TYR A 626 18.72 -25.52 24.64
N PRO A 627 19.98 -25.66 25.06
CA PRO A 627 21.17 -25.25 24.32
C PRO A 627 21.33 -26.06 23.01
N ASN A 628 21.94 -25.47 21.98
CA ASN A 628 22.33 -26.17 20.76
C ASN A 628 23.60 -25.52 20.21
N PRO A 629 24.79 -26.13 20.35
CA PRO A 629 25.03 -27.54 20.72
C PRO A 629 24.68 -27.94 22.18
N PHE A 630 24.49 -29.24 22.44
CA PHE A 630 24.16 -29.80 23.76
C PHE A 630 24.83 -31.18 24.01
N ASN A 631 24.95 -31.58 25.29
CA ASN A 631 25.64 -32.82 25.67
C ASN A 631 24.68 -34.03 25.73
N ASN A 632 23.72 -34.00 26.66
CA ASN A 632 22.76 -35.10 26.87
C ASN A 632 21.31 -34.70 26.63
N THR A 633 20.98 -33.43 26.89
CA THR A 633 19.60 -32.93 26.84
C THR A 633 19.56 -31.56 26.19
N THR A 634 18.56 -31.33 25.34
CA THR A 634 18.17 -30.00 24.85
C THR A 634 16.69 -29.79 25.10
N THR A 635 16.28 -28.54 25.29
CA THR A 635 14.88 -28.16 25.27
C THR A 635 14.50 -27.81 23.84
N ILE A 636 13.43 -28.39 23.32
CA ILE A 636 12.83 -28.01 22.04
C ILE A 636 11.62 -27.13 22.34
N GLU A 637 11.72 -25.86 22.00
CA GLU A 637 10.61 -24.91 22.03
C GLU A 637 9.97 -24.80 20.66
N TYR A 638 8.64 -24.79 20.61
CA TYR A 638 7.90 -24.68 19.37
C TYR A 638 6.55 -24.03 19.59
N ASN A 639 6.11 -23.24 18.61
CA ASN A 639 4.81 -22.60 18.62
C ASN A 639 3.94 -23.11 17.46
N ILE A 640 2.67 -23.36 17.77
CA ILE A 640 1.67 -23.91 16.86
C ILE A 640 0.54 -22.89 16.70
N PRO A 641 0.35 -22.29 15.50
CA PRO A 641 -0.59 -21.19 15.32
C PRO A 641 -2.05 -21.58 15.17
N TYR A 642 -2.34 -22.86 15.00
CA TYR A 642 -3.69 -23.41 14.92
C TYR A 642 -3.69 -24.83 15.48
N SER A 643 -4.77 -25.23 16.16
CA SER A 643 -4.88 -26.57 16.75
C SER A 643 -4.78 -27.66 15.67
N SER A 644 -3.85 -28.61 15.83
CA SER A 644 -3.64 -29.68 14.85
C SER A 644 -2.96 -30.91 15.48
N ASP A 645 -2.87 -32.00 14.72
CA ASP A 645 -1.91 -33.07 15.05
C ASP A 645 -0.48 -32.55 14.89
N VAL A 646 0.31 -32.62 15.97
CA VAL A 646 1.69 -32.13 16.02
C VAL A 646 2.66 -33.28 16.16
N ASN A 647 3.64 -33.31 15.25
CA ASN A 647 4.70 -34.30 15.21
C ASN A 647 6.06 -33.63 15.34
N ILE A 648 6.85 -34.05 16.32
CA ILE A 648 8.29 -33.77 16.36
C ILE A 648 9.03 -35.08 16.21
N SER A 649 9.79 -35.21 15.13
CA SER A 649 10.65 -36.36 14.84
C SER A 649 12.11 -35.93 14.70
N ILE A 650 13.04 -36.71 15.23
CA ILE A 650 14.48 -36.48 15.13
C ILE A 650 15.09 -37.56 14.23
N PHE A 651 15.88 -37.13 13.24
CA PHE A 651 16.51 -37.99 12.24
C PHE A 651 18.03 -37.85 12.28
N ASP A 652 18.74 -38.92 11.94
CA ASP A 652 20.18 -38.85 11.65
C ASP A 652 20.45 -38.26 10.25
N ILE A 653 21.74 -38.14 9.91
CA ILE A 653 22.18 -37.59 8.62
C ILE A 653 21.81 -38.47 7.41
N TYR A 654 21.44 -39.74 7.63
CA TYR A 654 21.00 -40.65 6.58
C TYR A 654 19.47 -40.66 6.44
N GLY A 655 18.77 -39.83 7.21
CA GLY A 655 17.31 -39.75 7.21
C GLY A 655 16.63 -40.86 8.02
N ALA A 656 17.38 -41.65 8.80
CA ALA A 656 16.78 -42.64 9.68
C ALA A 656 16.19 -41.95 10.91
N LYS A 657 14.91 -42.24 11.22
CA LYS A 657 14.23 -41.69 12.40
C LYS A 657 14.82 -42.30 13.66
N ILE A 658 15.40 -41.46 14.51
CA ILE A 658 16.03 -41.84 15.77
C ILE A 658 15.03 -41.86 16.91
N MET A 659 14.15 -40.85 16.99
CA MET A 659 13.10 -40.77 17.99
C MET A 659 11.99 -39.78 17.60
N GLN A 660 10.90 -39.80 18.35
CA GLN A 660 9.72 -38.98 18.11
C GLN A 660 9.18 -38.43 19.45
N PRO A 661 9.74 -37.33 19.97
CA PRO A 661 9.37 -36.79 21.27
C PRO A 661 7.93 -36.27 21.35
N VAL A 662 7.30 -35.90 20.23
CA VAL A 662 5.93 -35.38 20.21
C VAL A 662 5.13 -36.05 19.09
N ASN A 663 3.93 -36.54 19.41
CA ASN A 663 2.99 -37.13 18.46
C ASN A 663 1.54 -37.06 18.94
N ASN A 664 1.05 -35.85 19.25
CA ASN A 664 -0.25 -35.66 19.84
C ASN A 664 -0.99 -34.52 19.13
N TYR A 665 -2.31 -34.50 19.24
CA TYR A 665 -3.10 -33.32 18.93
C TYR A 665 -2.81 -32.24 19.99
N LEU A 666 -2.43 -31.04 19.53
CA LEU A 666 -2.15 -29.89 20.39
C LEU A 666 -3.06 -28.74 19.97
N GLU A 667 -3.49 -27.95 20.96
CA GLU A 667 -4.18 -26.70 20.70
C GLU A 667 -3.22 -25.62 20.20
N LYS A 668 -3.74 -24.49 19.71
CA LYS A 668 -2.93 -23.31 19.42
C LYS A 668 -2.14 -22.91 20.67
N GLY A 669 -0.82 -22.82 20.58
CA GLY A 669 0.00 -22.66 21.77
C GLY A 669 1.51 -22.73 21.56
N GLU A 670 2.24 -22.16 22.52
CA GLU A 670 3.66 -22.38 22.72
C GLU A 670 3.86 -23.63 23.58
N TYR A 671 4.79 -24.47 23.17
CA TYR A 671 5.10 -25.73 23.81
C TYR A 671 6.60 -25.88 23.95
N SER A 672 7.00 -26.59 25.00
CA SER A 672 8.39 -26.88 25.29
C SER A 672 8.51 -28.34 25.71
N ASN A 673 9.44 -29.07 25.08
CA ASN A 673 9.71 -30.47 25.38
C ASN A 673 11.21 -30.71 25.56
N VAL A 674 11.58 -31.25 26.73
CA VAL A 674 12.96 -31.67 26.98
C VAL A 674 13.23 -32.99 26.27
N VAL A 675 14.23 -33.00 25.41
CA VAL A 675 14.68 -34.19 24.70
C VAL A 675 15.97 -34.69 25.32
N ASN A 676 15.98 -35.96 25.73
CA ASN A 676 17.16 -36.65 26.25
C ASN A 676 17.75 -37.59 25.18
N MET A 677 18.97 -37.30 24.74
CA MET A 677 19.73 -38.05 23.75
C MET A 677 21.01 -38.68 24.36
N SER A 678 21.05 -38.91 25.67
CA SER A 678 22.23 -39.48 26.37
C SER A 678 22.70 -40.84 25.85
N ASN A 679 21.81 -41.63 25.24
CA ASN A 679 22.13 -42.94 24.65
C ASN A 679 22.34 -42.89 23.12
N ILE A 680 22.41 -41.69 22.54
CA ILE A 680 22.58 -41.47 21.11
C ILE A 680 24.03 -41.04 20.83
N SER A 681 24.60 -41.53 19.73
CA SER A 681 25.99 -41.20 19.37
C SER A 681 26.15 -39.70 19.09
N LYS A 682 27.29 -39.11 19.48
CA LYS A 682 27.60 -37.71 19.16
C LYS A 682 27.51 -37.45 17.65
N GLY A 683 27.03 -36.28 17.25
CA GLY A 683 26.85 -35.98 15.83
C GLY A 683 25.81 -34.89 15.52
N ILE A 684 25.53 -34.74 14.22
CA ILE A 684 24.51 -33.83 13.71
C ILE A 684 23.21 -34.60 13.50
N TYR A 685 22.10 -34.02 13.96
CA TYR A 685 20.75 -34.55 13.79
C TYR A 685 19.84 -33.47 13.21
N TYR A 686 18.71 -33.89 12.65
CA TYR A 686 17.68 -32.99 12.15
C TYR A 686 16.38 -33.22 12.91
N CYS A 687 15.87 -32.18 13.55
CA CYS A 687 14.59 -32.20 14.22
C CYS A 687 13.54 -31.53 13.36
N LYS A 688 12.48 -32.27 13.02
CA LYS A 688 11.38 -31.82 12.16
C LYS A 688 10.11 -31.68 12.99
N LEU A 689 9.57 -30.47 13.03
CA LEU A 689 8.21 -30.17 13.47
C LEU A 689 7.25 -30.27 12.28
N SER A 690 6.11 -30.93 12.46
CA SER A 690 5.01 -30.98 11.48
C SER A 690 3.68 -30.73 12.20
N SER A 691 2.84 -29.87 11.65
CA SER A 691 1.54 -29.46 12.20
C SER A 691 0.58 -29.13 11.06
N GLY A 692 -0.38 -30.03 10.80
CA GLY A 692 -1.21 -29.95 9.59
C GLY A 692 -0.36 -29.96 8.31
N THR A 693 -0.46 -28.90 7.50
CA THR A 693 0.31 -28.73 6.26
C THR A 693 1.67 -28.04 6.44
N GLN A 694 1.96 -27.50 7.63
CA GLN A 694 3.21 -26.80 7.90
C GLN A 694 4.28 -27.75 8.43
N SER A 695 5.53 -27.50 8.03
CA SER A 695 6.69 -28.19 8.60
C SER A 695 7.92 -27.31 8.66
N LYS A 696 8.67 -27.39 9.76
CA LYS A 696 9.97 -26.72 9.95
C LYS A 696 10.99 -27.73 10.44
N THR A 697 12.24 -27.58 10.00
CA THR A 697 13.34 -28.45 10.41
C THR A 697 14.49 -27.60 10.94
N ILE A 698 15.01 -27.98 12.11
CA ILE A 698 16.19 -27.38 12.71
C ILE A 698 17.29 -28.42 12.87
N LYS A 699 18.54 -27.95 12.75
CA LYS A 699 19.74 -28.75 12.99
C LYS A 699 19.98 -28.85 14.49
N LEU A 700 20.24 -30.05 14.99
CA LEU A 700 20.67 -30.34 16.35
C LEU A 700 22.15 -30.79 16.34
N VAL A 701 22.96 -30.29 17.26
CA VAL A 701 24.37 -30.67 17.41
C VAL A 701 24.57 -31.30 18.80
N LEU A 702 24.75 -32.62 18.83
CA LEU A 702 25.04 -33.39 20.04
C LEU A 702 26.56 -33.45 20.23
N SER A 703 27.07 -32.74 21.23
CA SER A 703 28.49 -32.49 21.45
C SER A 703 28.91 -32.68 22.90
N ASP A 704 28.61 -33.84 23.51
CA ASP A 704 29.51 -34.59 24.40
C ASP A 704 28.88 -35.77 25.14
#